data_AF-A0A7S0QLX2-F1
#
_entry.id   AF-A0A7S0QLX2-F1
#
_cell.length_a   1.000
_cell.length_b   1.000
_cell.length_c   1.000
_cell.angle_alpha   90.00
_cell.angle_beta   90.00
_cell.angle_gamma   90.00
#
_symmetry.space_group_name_H-M   'P 1'
#
loop_
_entity.id
_entity.type
_entity.pdbx_description
1 polymer ?
#
loop_
_entity_poly.entity_id
_entity_poly.type
_entity_poly.pdbx_seq_one_letter_code
_entity_poly.pdbx_strand_id
1 'polypeptide(L)'
;RFDDFSIFPCSDTSDPAAYTLSLSSRTPCCKLELDVSGEGVGDAPVLQYWVFVLMLVVILVWYTFLRRKQNSTAANANLANITPADFTVYLIGLGSGSQHREDRTYLTDNFASQFGNVATAVYTTNAGTYLRAEKELARLLQLEEELQRIKNAPKASGCFGSLTAWLYLRFITFTFLSGASECLEATRAQIQVTKERLGAIKASELAPIGEALITYEKAESTKRLFGNQPKSLLDFLRVRLIDCQWSSTLKFKGRSLYARRAPEPTDLLWENTDSWGWNQLARKLTSLLITVTLLAIGAVLQFQLEDLRSDKREDIVEDYVFRSRDTDQSFTEKALQQARLQGLSMVAATVVVVINTLITLTLKWLNEFERHHTRTDLEVTSIFKLTMAHLINSVVVPLFVMGSASKKRDWYTRGGLAEQACWIQVGNAIVPNILFWAFSYNPQKYLFRNHVQTQPMMNALYNPVDVLLAERYANLMKTVIMALLYMPILPLSLPIALGAVAITYMVDALVMLRNTARPRELEHYVVGSFNKLLITLAPSFLLVASLHYFAEEDAAIPPLIVGMVIWGIFYLLPPRFLGLKEYDAEAATSGAEHSQLADIRASNYPKQPSALDDASGSYGFYAPPEPQLSVDPAVARRVLEHYKEIP
;
A
#
# COMPACT_ATOMS: atom_id res chain seq x y z
N ARG A 1 -10.26 37.05 8.46
CA ARG A 1 -10.91 38.18 7.78
C ARG A 1 -9.83 38.87 6.99
N PHE A 2 -9.82 38.68 5.68
CA PHE A 2 -9.08 39.51 4.74
C PHE A 2 -10.04 40.65 4.43
N ASP A 3 -9.82 41.83 5.00
CA ASP A 3 -10.43 43.12 4.65
C ASP A 3 -10.06 44.04 5.82
N ASP A 4 -8.89 44.69 5.70
CA ASP A 4 -8.51 45.96 6.35
C ASP A 4 -7.00 46.18 6.11
N PHE A 5 -6.64 46.46 4.86
CA PHE A 5 -5.40 47.16 4.53
C PHE A 5 -5.78 48.54 4.00
N SER A 6 -6.13 49.43 4.92
CA SER A 6 -6.19 50.86 4.64
C SER A 6 -4.76 51.41 4.60
N ILE A 7 -4.29 51.76 3.40
CA ILE A 7 -3.06 52.51 3.20
C ILE A 7 -3.33 53.95 3.68
N PHE A 8 -2.89 54.29 4.89
CA PHE A 8 -2.82 55.69 5.32
C PHE A 8 -1.57 56.34 4.73
N PRO A 9 -1.65 57.60 4.24
CA PRO A 9 -0.47 58.34 3.84
C PRO A 9 0.29 58.80 5.10
N CYS A 10 1.62 58.69 5.07
CA CYS A 10 2.52 59.12 6.14
C CYS A 10 2.24 60.58 6.53
N SER A 11 1.97 60.82 7.81
CA SER A 11 1.90 62.16 8.38
C SER A 11 3.30 62.63 8.76
N ASP A 12 3.87 63.56 8.00
CA ASP A 12 5.06 64.32 8.43
C ASP A 12 4.61 65.47 9.35
N THR A 13 5.10 65.47 10.58
CA THR A 13 5.07 66.65 11.45
C THR A 13 6.34 67.48 11.29
N SER A 14 6.13 68.80 11.22
CA SER A 14 7.05 69.94 11.47
C SER A 14 8.22 70.19 10.50
N ASP A 15 8.02 71.02 9.46
CA ASP A 15 8.47 72.43 9.42
C ASP A 15 8.28 73.05 8.01
N PRO A 16 7.86 74.33 7.87
CA PRO A 16 7.59 74.95 6.57
C PRO A 16 8.69 75.95 6.19
N ALA A 17 9.74 75.53 5.49
CA ALA A 17 10.55 76.45 4.71
C ALA A 17 11.44 75.74 3.68
N ALA A 18 11.19 76.09 2.42
CA ALA A 18 12.20 76.33 1.38
C ALA A 18 12.51 75.25 0.34
N TYR A 19 12.43 75.73 -0.91
CA TYR A 19 13.14 75.31 -2.14
C TYR A 19 12.54 74.24 -3.06
N THR A 20 11.92 74.77 -4.13
CA THR A 20 12.21 74.52 -5.56
C THR A 20 12.38 73.07 -6.03
N LEU A 21 11.40 72.64 -6.82
CA LEU A 21 11.44 71.52 -7.76
C LEU A 21 12.78 71.44 -8.51
N SER A 22 13.58 70.42 -8.17
CA SER A 22 14.63 69.90 -9.04
C SER A 22 14.38 68.40 -9.27
N LEU A 23 14.61 68.00 -10.52
CA LEU A 23 14.26 66.74 -11.14
C LEU A 23 15.17 65.61 -10.62
N SER A 24 15.04 65.17 -9.36
CA SER A 24 15.77 64.01 -8.83
C SER A 24 15.13 63.36 -7.60
N SER A 25 13.81 63.13 -7.57
CA SER A 25 13.19 62.38 -6.47
C SER A 25 13.26 60.88 -6.75
N ARG A 26 14.31 60.25 -6.19
CA ARG A 26 14.28 58.82 -5.83
C ARG A 26 12.97 58.57 -5.10
N THR A 27 12.13 57.68 -5.62
CA THR A 27 11.08 57.08 -4.79
C THR A 27 11.76 56.40 -3.62
N PRO A 28 11.49 56.76 -2.35
CA PRO A 28 11.95 55.93 -1.26
C PRO A 28 11.18 54.62 -1.41
N CYS A 29 11.89 53.51 -1.64
CA CYS A 29 11.35 52.21 -1.29
C CYS A 29 10.83 52.36 0.14
N CYS A 30 9.54 52.15 0.37
CA CYS A 30 9.04 51.93 1.72
C CYS A 30 9.83 50.75 2.25
N LYS A 31 10.86 51.05 3.04
CA LYS A 31 11.50 50.07 3.90
C LYS A 31 10.37 49.73 4.85
N LEU A 32 9.77 48.56 4.62
CA LEU A 32 8.79 48.00 5.53
C LEU A 32 9.58 47.67 6.81
N GLU A 33 9.83 48.69 7.63
CA GLU A 33 10.23 48.50 9.01
C GLU A 33 8.96 47.96 9.67
N LEU A 34 8.87 46.62 9.72
CA LEU A 34 8.17 45.97 10.82
C LEU A 34 8.68 46.67 12.07
N ASP A 35 7.79 47.35 12.77
CA ASP A 35 8.12 48.10 13.96
C ASP A 35 8.56 47.11 15.04
N VAL A 36 9.86 46.79 15.07
CA VAL A 36 10.49 45.87 16.03
C VAL A 36 10.74 46.59 17.38
N SER A 37 10.20 47.80 17.56
CA SER A 37 10.45 48.64 18.74
C SER A 37 9.42 48.48 19.87
N GLY A 38 8.61 47.42 19.84
CA GLY A 38 7.84 46.95 21.00
C GLY A 38 8.60 45.82 21.72
N GLU A 39 8.88 45.98 23.02
CA GLU A 39 9.28 44.88 23.91
C GLU A 39 8.21 43.77 23.82
N GLY A 40 8.45 42.75 23.00
CA GLY A 40 7.52 41.64 22.72
C GLY A 40 7.34 41.23 21.26
N VAL A 41 7.99 41.89 20.29
CA VAL A 41 7.77 41.65 18.83
C VAL A 41 8.56 40.45 18.25
N GLY A 42 9.17 39.63 19.10
CA GLY A 42 9.84 38.38 18.69
C GLY A 42 9.04 37.10 18.97
N ASP A 43 8.04 37.15 19.86
CA ASP A 43 7.32 35.96 20.29
C ASP A 43 6.04 35.80 19.45
N ALA A 44 5.95 34.75 18.64
CA ALA A 44 4.65 34.36 18.11
C ALA A 44 3.68 34.22 19.30
N PRO A 45 2.41 34.67 19.18
CA PRO A 45 1.50 34.71 20.30
C PRO A 45 1.46 33.31 20.91
N VAL A 46 1.81 33.18 22.20
CA VAL A 46 1.96 31.87 22.88
C VAL A 46 0.74 30.96 22.64
N LEU A 47 -0.43 31.57 22.46
CA LEU A 47 -1.68 30.90 22.09
C LEU A 47 -1.60 30.05 20.80
N GLN A 48 -0.82 30.47 19.80
CA GLN A 48 -0.66 29.79 18.51
C GLN A 48 -0.07 28.39 18.68
N TYR A 49 0.90 28.19 19.59
CA TYR A 49 1.45 26.86 19.85
C TYR A 49 0.44 25.93 20.52
N TRP A 50 -0.44 26.48 21.37
CA TRP A 50 -1.53 25.72 21.99
C TRP A 50 -2.63 25.31 21.00
N VAL A 51 -2.77 26.02 19.87
CA VAL A 51 -3.66 25.58 18.77
C VAL A 51 -3.22 24.22 18.23
N PHE A 52 -1.92 23.90 18.19
CA PHE A 52 -1.47 22.58 17.75
C PHE A 52 -1.91 21.45 18.68
N VAL A 53 -1.95 21.70 20.00
CA VAL A 53 -2.49 20.75 20.98
C VAL A 53 -3.99 20.56 20.79
N LEU A 54 -4.73 21.65 20.55
CA LEU A 54 -6.16 21.57 20.22
C LEU A 54 -6.38 20.73 18.95
N MET A 55 -5.56 20.94 17.92
CA MET A 55 -5.63 20.17 16.68
C MET A 55 -5.31 18.69 16.90
N LEU A 56 -4.35 18.35 17.76
CA LEU A 56 -4.11 16.97 18.17
C LEU A 56 -5.38 16.36 18.79
N VAL A 57 -6.05 17.07 19.69
CA VAL A 57 -7.29 16.59 20.31
C VAL A 57 -8.38 16.37 19.24
N VAL A 58 -8.53 17.29 18.28
CA VAL A 58 -9.46 17.14 17.15
C VAL A 58 -9.14 15.90 16.32
N ILE A 59 -7.87 15.66 16.00
CA ILE A 59 -7.43 14.47 15.25
C ILE A 59 -7.74 13.18 16.04
N LEU A 60 -7.52 13.17 17.35
CA LEU A 60 -7.84 12.02 18.19
C LEU A 60 -9.34 11.74 18.26
N VAL A 61 -10.16 12.79 18.40
CA VAL A 61 -11.63 12.67 18.35
C VAL A 61 -12.07 12.13 16.98
N TRP A 62 -11.56 12.69 15.90
CA TRP A 62 -11.83 12.20 14.54
C TRP A 62 -11.42 10.73 14.37
N TYR A 63 -10.25 10.34 14.87
CA TYR A 63 -9.79 8.94 14.86
C TYR A 63 -10.76 8.01 15.61
N THR A 64 -11.27 8.41 16.79
CA THR A 64 -12.27 7.59 17.51
C THR A 64 -13.54 7.42 16.69
N PHE A 65 -14.03 8.48 16.04
CA PHE A 65 -15.22 8.41 15.20
C PHE A 65 -15.00 7.49 13.99
N LEU A 66 -13.87 7.65 13.30
CA LEU A 66 -13.51 6.82 12.17
C LEU A 66 -13.45 5.33 12.56
N ARG A 67 -12.78 5.02 13.67
CA ARG A 67 -12.62 3.64 14.13
C ARG A 67 -13.95 3.02 14.59
N ARG A 68 -14.83 3.78 15.25
CA ARG A 68 -16.20 3.31 15.55
C ARG A 68 -16.96 2.95 14.29
N LYS A 69 -16.91 3.82 13.26
CA LYS A 69 -17.59 3.59 11.99
C LYS A 69 -17.02 2.37 11.26
N GLN A 70 -15.70 2.24 11.19
CA GLN A 70 -15.04 1.07 10.60
C GLN A 70 -15.44 -0.24 11.30
N ASN A 71 -15.40 -0.28 12.63
CA ASN A 71 -15.80 -1.47 13.39
C ASN A 71 -17.26 -1.84 13.15
N SER A 72 -18.17 -0.85 13.11
CA SER A 72 -19.59 -1.10 12.83
C SER A 72 -19.82 -1.59 11.40
N THR A 73 -19.11 -1.05 10.41
CA THR A 73 -19.21 -1.51 9.03
C THR A 73 -18.65 -2.93 8.87
N ALA A 74 -17.50 -3.22 9.49
CA ALA A 74 -16.91 -4.55 9.49
C ALA A 74 -17.82 -5.59 10.15
N ALA A 75 -18.45 -5.22 11.27
CA ALA A 75 -19.44 -6.05 11.96
C ALA A 75 -20.60 -6.45 11.04
N ASN A 76 -21.21 -5.46 10.39
CA ASN A 76 -22.34 -5.67 9.49
C ASN A 76 -21.96 -6.50 8.26
N ALA A 77 -20.76 -6.30 7.72
CA ALA A 77 -20.26 -7.08 6.58
C ALA A 77 -20.00 -8.55 6.96
N ASN A 78 -19.40 -8.81 8.12
CA ASN A 78 -19.12 -10.17 8.59
C ASN A 78 -20.40 -10.93 8.99
N LEU A 79 -21.43 -10.21 9.47
CA LEU A 79 -22.75 -10.81 9.71
C LEU A 79 -23.42 -11.29 8.42
N ALA A 80 -23.20 -10.58 7.31
CA ALA A 80 -23.82 -10.91 6.03
C ALA A 80 -23.12 -12.08 5.30
N ASN A 81 -21.83 -12.31 5.59
CA ASN A 81 -21.00 -13.30 4.91
C ASN A 81 -20.35 -14.26 5.91
N ILE A 82 -20.79 -15.51 5.90
CA ILE A 82 -20.15 -16.62 6.62
C ILE A 82 -19.15 -17.28 5.68
N THR A 83 -17.90 -17.46 6.13
CA THR A 83 -16.81 -18.00 5.29
C THR A 83 -16.20 -19.28 5.88
N PRO A 84 -15.53 -20.13 5.07
CA PRO A 84 -14.88 -21.34 5.58
C PRO A 84 -13.78 -21.04 6.62
N ALA A 85 -13.20 -19.84 6.59
CA ALA A 85 -12.22 -19.39 7.57
C ALA A 85 -12.80 -19.23 8.98
N ASP A 86 -14.12 -19.01 9.14
CA ASP A 86 -14.76 -18.92 10.47
C ASP A 86 -14.75 -20.27 11.23
N PHE A 87 -14.73 -21.38 10.47
CA PHE A 87 -14.77 -22.75 10.99
C PHE A 87 -13.39 -23.41 11.02
N THR A 88 -12.39 -22.79 10.41
CA THR A 88 -11.08 -23.40 10.18
C THR A 88 -9.99 -22.74 11.01
N VAL A 89 -9.17 -23.56 11.65
CA VAL A 89 -8.01 -23.15 12.43
C VAL A 89 -6.73 -23.57 11.72
N TYR A 90 -5.77 -22.67 11.65
CA TYR A 90 -4.41 -22.94 11.20
C TYR A 90 -3.51 -23.25 12.39
N LEU A 91 -3.05 -24.49 12.50
CA LEU A 91 -2.12 -24.96 13.54
C LEU A 91 -0.69 -24.95 13.02
N ILE A 92 0.22 -24.39 13.83
CA ILE A 92 1.66 -24.32 13.57
C ILE A 92 2.38 -25.02 14.72
N GLY A 93 3.44 -25.78 14.41
CA GLY A 93 4.32 -26.40 15.41
C GLY A 93 4.13 -27.90 15.61
N LEU A 94 3.46 -28.59 14.69
CA LEU A 94 3.32 -30.06 14.70
C LEU A 94 4.68 -30.73 14.42
N GLY A 95 5.52 -30.04 13.65
CA GLY A 95 6.88 -30.43 13.25
C GLY A 95 6.91 -31.42 12.09
N SER A 96 8.08 -31.55 11.45
CA SER A 96 8.24 -32.18 10.13
C SER A 96 8.04 -33.71 10.06
N GLY A 97 7.83 -34.37 11.19
CA GLY A 97 7.66 -35.83 11.28
C GLY A 97 6.22 -36.31 11.47
N SER A 98 5.24 -35.40 11.54
CA SER A 98 3.87 -35.72 11.97
C SER A 98 2.98 -36.33 10.87
N GLN A 99 3.57 -36.97 9.85
CA GLN A 99 2.82 -37.44 8.66
C GLN A 99 2.27 -38.85 8.79
N HIS A 100 2.77 -39.63 9.76
CA HIS A 100 2.29 -41.00 9.95
C HIS A 100 0.78 -40.99 10.15
N ARG A 101 0.09 -41.98 9.57
CA ARG A 101 -1.37 -42.11 9.67
C ARG A 101 -1.84 -41.98 11.13
N GLU A 102 -1.07 -42.56 12.05
CA GLU A 102 -1.25 -42.47 13.50
C GLU A 102 -1.24 -41.04 14.04
N ASP A 103 -0.39 -40.16 13.51
CA ASP A 103 -0.29 -38.76 13.94
C ASP A 103 -1.47 -37.93 13.45
N ARG A 104 -2.00 -38.25 12.25
CA ARG A 104 -3.21 -37.63 11.71
C ARG A 104 -4.43 -38.02 12.55
N THR A 105 -4.59 -39.33 12.80
CA THR A 105 -5.67 -39.86 13.65
C THR A 105 -5.55 -39.34 15.07
N TYR A 106 -4.34 -39.22 15.63
CA TYR A 106 -4.15 -38.62 16.95
C TYR A 106 -4.54 -37.13 16.96
N LEU A 107 -4.21 -36.38 15.90
CA LEU A 107 -4.58 -34.97 15.79
C LEU A 107 -6.11 -34.78 15.74
N THR A 108 -6.82 -35.59 14.94
CA THR A 108 -8.29 -35.52 14.81
C THR A 108 -8.99 -36.05 16.05
N ASP A 109 -8.67 -37.27 16.46
CA ASP A 109 -9.49 -38.05 17.39
C ASP A 109 -9.16 -37.76 18.85
N ASN A 110 -7.91 -37.38 19.15
CA ASN A 110 -7.48 -37.10 20.52
C ASN A 110 -7.32 -35.61 20.82
N PHE A 111 -6.76 -34.82 19.91
CA PHE A 111 -6.47 -33.41 20.19
C PHE A 111 -7.63 -32.49 19.80
N ALA A 112 -8.05 -32.51 18.53
CA ALA A 112 -9.02 -31.56 18.01
C ALA A 112 -10.45 -31.86 18.50
N SER A 113 -10.80 -33.14 18.65
CA SER A 113 -12.08 -33.59 19.23
C SER A 113 -12.38 -33.02 20.63
N GLN A 114 -11.36 -32.63 21.41
CA GLN A 114 -11.54 -32.04 22.74
C GLN A 114 -12.27 -30.68 22.70
N PHE A 115 -12.18 -29.98 21.57
CA PHE A 115 -12.73 -28.63 21.41
C PHE A 115 -14.09 -28.65 20.70
N GLY A 116 -14.36 -29.69 19.90
CA GLY A 116 -15.62 -29.95 19.23
C GLY A 116 -15.47 -30.95 18.10
N ASN A 117 -16.56 -31.23 17.39
CA ASN A 117 -16.55 -32.14 16.25
C ASN A 117 -15.72 -31.55 15.09
N VAL A 118 -14.78 -32.36 14.62
CA VAL A 118 -13.89 -32.03 13.51
C VAL A 118 -14.54 -32.52 12.22
N ALA A 119 -14.75 -31.61 11.26
CA ALA A 119 -15.23 -31.98 9.94
C ALA A 119 -14.09 -32.55 9.09
N THR A 120 -12.90 -31.94 9.14
CA THR A 120 -11.75 -32.35 8.32
C THR A 120 -10.45 -31.79 8.91
N ALA A 121 -9.34 -32.55 8.81
CA ALA A 121 -7.99 -32.08 9.13
C ALA A 121 -7.03 -32.35 7.96
N VAL A 122 -6.32 -31.31 7.54
CA VAL A 122 -5.41 -31.31 6.40
C VAL A 122 -4.02 -30.85 6.84
N TYR A 123 -2.98 -31.60 6.46
CA TYR A 123 -1.59 -31.17 6.67
C TYR A 123 -1.08 -30.40 5.46
N THR A 124 -0.34 -29.32 5.70
CA THR A 124 0.34 -28.60 4.61
C THR A 124 1.65 -29.31 4.23
N THR A 125 1.92 -29.35 2.93
CA THR A 125 3.11 -29.97 2.36
C THR A 125 3.98 -28.94 1.67
N ASN A 126 5.25 -29.28 1.48
CA ASN A 126 6.24 -28.51 0.73
C ASN A 126 5.99 -28.63 -0.78
N ALA A 127 4.83 -28.14 -1.23
CA ALA A 127 4.38 -28.22 -2.61
C ALA A 127 4.67 -26.94 -3.40
N GLY A 128 5.14 -25.87 -2.78
CA GLY A 128 5.25 -24.55 -3.40
C GLY A 128 6.21 -24.49 -4.59
N THR A 129 7.35 -25.19 -4.52
CA THR A 129 8.39 -25.29 -5.54
C THR A 129 7.90 -26.10 -6.72
N TYR A 130 7.18 -27.19 -6.45
CA TYR A 130 6.49 -27.98 -7.47
C TYR A 130 5.44 -27.12 -8.18
N LEU A 131 4.54 -26.47 -7.44
CA LEU A 131 3.46 -25.64 -7.99
C LEU A 131 4.00 -24.46 -8.81
N ARG A 132 5.09 -23.82 -8.38
CA ARG A 132 5.76 -22.75 -9.15
C ARG A 132 6.35 -23.28 -10.45
N ALA A 133 7.04 -24.42 -10.41
CA ALA A 133 7.60 -25.03 -11.61
C ALA A 133 6.50 -25.48 -12.59
N GLU A 134 5.38 -26.00 -12.09
CA GLU A 134 4.23 -26.42 -12.89
C GLU A 134 3.53 -25.22 -13.55
N LYS A 135 3.29 -24.14 -12.80
CA LYS A 135 2.70 -22.90 -13.35
C LYS A 135 3.61 -22.25 -14.38
N GLU A 136 4.90 -22.22 -14.14
CA GLU A 136 5.88 -21.70 -15.10
C GLU A 136 5.90 -22.55 -16.37
N LEU A 137 5.89 -23.89 -16.24
CA LEU A 137 5.81 -24.79 -17.37
C LEU A 137 4.52 -24.57 -18.19
N ALA A 138 3.37 -24.42 -17.52
CA ALA A 138 2.09 -24.14 -18.19
C ALA A 138 2.14 -22.82 -18.97
N ARG A 139 2.73 -21.77 -18.40
CA ARG A 139 2.92 -20.48 -19.07
C ARG A 139 3.83 -20.60 -20.29
N LEU A 140 4.96 -21.32 -20.16
CA LEU A 140 5.89 -21.52 -21.26
C LEU A 140 5.28 -22.33 -22.40
N LEU A 141 4.47 -23.34 -22.10
CA LEU A 141 3.74 -24.12 -23.11
C LEU A 141 2.73 -23.26 -23.88
N GLN A 142 1.97 -22.42 -23.18
CA GLN A 142 1.06 -21.46 -23.81
C GLN A 142 1.81 -20.48 -24.71
N LEU A 143 2.98 -19.98 -24.24
CA LEU A 143 3.84 -19.10 -25.02
C LEU A 143 4.41 -19.81 -26.27
N GLU A 144 4.78 -21.09 -26.15
CA GLU A 144 5.25 -21.88 -27.29
C GLU A 144 4.17 -21.98 -28.37
N GLU A 145 2.94 -22.35 -28.00
CA GLU A 145 1.82 -22.45 -28.95
C GLU A 145 1.56 -21.12 -29.67
N GLU A 146 1.58 -20.01 -28.92
CA GLU A 146 1.41 -18.67 -29.47
C GLU A 146 2.53 -18.31 -30.45
N LEU A 147 3.80 -18.54 -30.09
CA LEU A 147 4.96 -18.27 -30.95
C LEU A 147 4.95 -19.14 -32.22
N GLN A 148 4.52 -20.39 -32.12
CA GLN A 148 4.35 -21.26 -33.29
C GLN A 148 3.31 -20.70 -34.27
N ARG A 149 2.17 -20.22 -33.76
CA ARG A 149 1.14 -19.59 -34.60
C ARG A 149 1.62 -18.28 -35.21
N ILE A 150 2.32 -17.44 -34.45
CA ILE A 150 2.90 -16.19 -34.97
C ILE A 150 3.91 -16.46 -36.08
N LYS A 151 4.77 -17.48 -35.92
CA LYS A 151 5.74 -17.88 -36.94
C LYS A 151 5.07 -18.29 -38.25
N ASN A 152 3.92 -18.97 -38.15
CA ASN A 152 3.18 -19.47 -39.31
C ASN A 152 2.22 -18.42 -39.90
N ALA A 153 1.96 -17.31 -39.19
CA ALA A 153 1.07 -16.26 -39.64
C ALA A 153 1.74 -15.40 -40.75
N PRO A 154 0.96 -14.89 -41.72
CA PRO A 154 1.48 -13.98 -42.73
C PRO A 154 2.00 -12.70 -42.08
N LYS A 155 3.15 -12.19 -42.56
CA LYS A 155 3.74 -10.94 -42.05
C LYS A 155 2.77 -9.78 -42.28
N ALA A 156 2.44 -9.06 -41.21
CA ALA A 156 1.61 -7.87 -41.30
C ALA A 156 2.25 -6.83 -42.24
N SER A 157 1.52 -6.43 -43.29
CA SER A 157 1.97 -5.43 -44.26
C SER A 157 1.66 -4.02 -43.75
N GLY A 158 2.62 -3.37 -43.11
CA GLY A 158 2.53 -1.95 -42.73
C GLY A 158 3.49 -1.53 -41.61
N CYS A 159 3.99 -0.29 -41.65
CA CYS A 159 4.95 0.26 -40.68
C CYS A 159 4.40 0.31 -39.24
N PHE A 160 3.10 0.62 -39.07
CA PHE A 160 2.46 0.62 -37.74
C PHE A 160 2.16 -0.80 -37.23
N GLY A 161 1.86 -1.72 -38.15
CA GLY A 161 1.67 -3.14 -37.84
C GLY A 161 2.96 -3.82 -37.42
N SER A 162 4.10 -3.47 -38.03
CA SER A 162 5.39 -4.03 -37.65
C SER A 162 5.85 -3.56 -36.27
N LEU A 163 5.62 -2.30 -35.90
CA LEU A 163 5.95 -1.79 -34.56
C LEU A 163 5.08 -2.44 -33.47
N THR A 164 3.77 -2.56 -33.70
CA THR A 164 2.85 -3.15 -32.71
C THR A 164 3.06 -4.67 -32.58
N ALA A 165 3.37 -5.37 -33.68
CA ALA A 165 3.80 -6.76 -33.63
C ALA A 165 5.15 -6.94 -32.91
N TRP A 166 6.10 -6.03 -33.12
CA TRP A 166 7.38 -6.01 -32.41
C TRP A 166 7.18 -5.79 -30.90
N LEU A 167 6.36 -4.79 -30.51
CA LEU A 167 6.01 -4.53 -29.12
C LEU A 167 5.31 -5.72 -28.48
N TYR A 168 4.40 -6.38 -29.20
CA TYR A 168 3.72 -7.58 -28.72
C TYR A 168 4.70 -8.73 -28.48
N LEU A 169 5.62 -8.99 -29.42
CA LEU A 169 6.63 -10.04 -29.26
C LEU A 169 7.51 -9.80 -28.01
N ARG A 170 7.77 -8.52 -27.68
CA ARG A 170 8.49 -8.14 -26.44
C ARG A 170 7.64 -8.22 -25.19
N PHE A 171 6.37 -7.88 -25.30
CA PHE A 171 5.42 -8.03 -24.21
C PHE A 171 5.30 -9.49 -23.76
N ILE A 172 5.25 -10.44 -24.70
CA ILE A 172 5.05 -11.85 -24.37
C ILE A 172 6.33 -12.58 -23.96
N THR A 173 7.49 -12.21 -24.51
CA THR A 173 8.76 -12.92 -24.23
C THR A 173 9.64 -12.25 -23.19
N PHE A 174 9.47 -10.95 -22.93
CA PHE A 174 10.37 -10.15 -22.06
C PHE A 174 11.87 -10.23 -22.44
N THR A 175 12.21 -10.65 -23.67
CA THR A 175 13.60 -10.83 -24.10
C THR A 175 14.10 -9.70 -25.00
N PHE A 176 15.42 -9.60 -25.17
CA PHE A 176 16.04 -8.71 -26.17
C PHE A 176 16.12 -9.28 -27.59
N LEU A 177 15.53 -10.45 -27.83
CA LEU A 177 15.57 -11.14 -29.12
C LEU A 177 14.61 -10.50 -30.13
N SER A 178 15.01 -10.44 -31.39
CA SER A 178 14.26 -9.76 -32.45
C SER A 178 13.32 -10.68 -33.22
N GLY A 179 13.64 -11.98 -33.32
CA GLY A 179 12.88 -12.92 -34.13
C GLY A 179 11.94 -13.82 -33.33
N ALA A 180 10.73 -14.05 -33.85
CA ALA A 180 9.80 -15.05 -33.29
C ALA A 180 10.40 -16.48 -33.30
N SER A 181 11.27 -16.79 -34.27
CA SER A 181 11.99 -18.06 -34.34
C SER A 181 13.02 -18.22 -33.22
N GLU A 182 13.84 -17.19 -32.96
CA GLU A 182 14.82 -17.20 -31.87
C GLU A 182 14.13 -17.31 -30.51
N CYS A 183 13.02 -16.57 -30.34
CA CYS A 183 12.20 -16.65 -29.13
C CYS A 183 11.60 -18.04 -28.93
N LEU A 184 11.15 -18.69 -30.01
CA LEU A 184 10.60 -20.04 -29.96
C LEU A 184 11.67 -21.05 -29.49
N GLU A 185 12.88 -20.97 -30.04
CA GLU A 185 13.99 -21.85 -29.66
C GLU A 185 14.42 -21.63 -28.20
N ALA A 186 14.52 -20.38 -27.77
CA ALA A 186 14.80 -20.03 -26.37
C ALA A 186 13.71 -20.56 -25.42
N THR A 187 12.44 -20.42 -25.79
CA THR A 187 11.30 -20.91 -25.01
C THR A 187 11.33 -22.44 -24.91
N ARG A 188 11.60 -23.14 -26.01
CA ARG A 188 11.74 -24.61 -26.01
C ARG A 188 12.87 -25.10 -25.12
N ALA A 189 14.02 -24.41 -25.14
CA ALA A 189 15.12 -24.71 -24.23
C ALA A 189 14.72 -24.55 -22.76
N GLN A 190 14.00 -23.46 -22.43
CA GLN A 190 13.47 -23.24 -21.07
C GLN A 190 12.44 -24.29 -20.65
N ILE A 191 11.56 -24.72 -21.57
CA ILE A 191 10.59 -25.79 -21.32
C ILE A 191 11.32 -27.09 -20.95
N GLN A 192 12.38 -27.45 -21.68
CA GLN A 192 13.13 -28.67 -21.41
C GLN A 192 13.77 -28.63 -20.01
N VAL A 193 14.47 -27.53 -19.68
CA VAL A 193 15.08 -27.34 -18.36
C VAL A 193 14.03 -27.39 -17.25
N THR A 194 12.86 -26.79 -17.47
CA THR A 194 11.78 -26.76 -16.47
C THR A 194 11.15 -28.14 -16.28
N LYS A 195 10.95 -28.92 -17.36
CA LYS A 195 10.48 -30.31 -17.30
C LYS A 195 11.45 -31.21 -16.53
N GLU A 196 12.76 -31.07 -16.78
CA GLU A 196 13.80 -31.83 -16.06
C GLU A 196 13.77 -31.50 -14.56
N ARG A 197 13.69 -30.21 -14.20
CA ARG A 197 13.54 -29.77 -12.80
C ARG A 197 12.27 -30.31 -12.16
N LEU A 198 11.14 -30.27 -12.86
CA LEU A 198 9.87 -30.81 -12.37
C LEU A 198 9.96 -32.33 -12.15
N GLY A 199 10.64 -33.05 -13.03
CA GLY A 199 10.91 -34.49 -12.87
C GLY A 199 11.74 -34.79 -11.63
N ALA A 200 12.79 -34.00 -11.37
CA ALA A 200 13.60 -34.11 -10.17
C ALA A 200 12.81 -33.83 -8.88
N ILE A 201 11.92 -32.83 -8.90
CA ILE A 201 11.05 -32.50 -7.75
C ILE A 201 9.98 -33.58 -7.56
N LYS A 202 9.37 -34.11 -8.62
CA LYS A 202 8.36 -35.18 -8.55
C LYS A 202 8.94 -36.48 -8.00
N ALA A 203 10.24 -36.70 -8.16
CA ALA A 203 10.96 -37.82 -7.58
C ALA A 203 11.21 -37.65 -6.07
N SER A 204 11.22 -36.42 -5.54
CA SER A 204 11.29 -36.15 -4.10
C SER A 204 9.90 -36.27 -3.45
N GLU A 205 9.81 -36.91 -2.29
CA GLU A 205 8.57 -36.98 -1.53
C GLU A 205 8.17 -35.59 -1.00
N LEU A 206 6.89 -35.23 -1.13
CA LEU A 206 6.32 -34.00 -0.60
C LEU A 206 6.31 -34.08 0.94
N ALA A 207 7.38 -33.55 1.55
CA ALA A 207 7.51 -33.53 3.01
C ALA A 207 6.49 -32.56 3.64
N PRO A 208 5.93 -32.90 4.81
CA PRO A 208 5.04 -32.01 5.55
C PRO A 208 5.87 -30.92 6.25
N ILE A 209 5.31 -29.71 6.31
CA ILE A 209 6.00 -28.56 6.90
C ILE A 209 5.86 -28.55 8.44
N GLY A 210 4.89 -29.31 8.97
CA GLY A 210 4.53 -29.31 10.39
C GLY A 210 3.44 -28.30 10.73
N GLU A 211 2.57 -28.00 9.77
CA GLU A 211 1.37 -27.16 9.93
C GLU A 211 0.15 -27.93 9.43
N ALA A 212 -1.02 -27.62 10.00
CA ALA A 212 -2.27 -28.25 9.61
C ALA A 212 -3.45 -27.27 9.68
N LEU A 213 -4.40 -27.45 8.77
CA LEU A 213 -5.71 -26.81 8.74
C LEU A 213 -6.71 -27.77 9.37
N ILE A 214 -7.38 -27.35 10.44
CA ILE A 214 -8.46 -28.12 11.08
C ILE A 214 -9.76 -27.36 10.93
N THR A 215 -10.73 -27.97 10.26
CA THR A 215 -12.07 -27.42 10.08
C THR A 215 -13.03 -28.12 11.04
N TYR A 216 -13.77 -27.33 11.82
CA TYR A 216 -14.79 -27.80 12.75
C TYR A 216 -16.19 -27.66 12.16
N GLU A 217 -17.15 -28.43 12.68
CA GLU A 217 -18.56 -28.30 12.28
C GLU A 217 -19.20 -26.98 12.74
N LYS A 218 -18.72 -26.42 13.85
CA LYS A 218 -19.28 -25.22 14.48
C LYS A 218 -18.20 -24.18 14.71
N ALA A 219 -18.53 -22.92 14.44
CA ALA A 219 -17.63 -21.79 14.70
C ALA A 219 -17.37 -21.58 16.20
N GLU A 220 -18.22 -22.08 17.10
CA GLU A 220 -17.94 -22.02 18.54
C GLU A 220 -16.72 -22.86 18.94
N SER A 221 -16.49 -24.00 18.27
CA SER A 221 -15.38 -24.91 18.56
C SER A 221 -14.02 -24.24 18.31
N THR A 222 -13.92 -23.40 17.27
CA THR A 222 -12.69 -22.64 16.99
C THR A 222 -12.40 -21.63 18.11
N LYS A 223 -13.42 -20.99 18.67
CA LYS A 223 -13.25 -20.06 19.80
C LYS A 223 -12.77 -20.75 21.06
N ARG A 224 -13.30 -21.94 21.37
CA ARG A 224 -12.85 -22.71 22.54
C ARG A 224 -11.36 -23.02 22.45
N LEU A 225 -10.88 -23.32 21.24
CA LEU A 225 -9.46 -23.52 20.98
C LEU A 225 -8.64 -22.23 21.21
N PHE A 226 -9.08 -21.08 20.68
CA PHE A 226 -8.39 -19.78 20.87
C PHE A 226 -8.46 -19.27 22.31
N GLY A 227 -9.51 -19.60 23.05
CA GLY A 227 -9.68 -19.24 24.46
C GLY A 227 -8.57 -19.80 25.36
N ASN A 228 -7.97 -20.92 24.95
CA ASN A 228 -6.89 -21.59 25.68
C ASN A 228 -5.48 -21.11 25.28
N GLN A 229 -5.37 -20.14 24.37
CA GLN A 229 -4.08 -19.54 24.02
C GLN A 229 -3.78 -18.26 24.82
N PRO A 230 -2.50 -18.01 25.16
CA PRO A 230 -2.09 -16.75 25.77
C PRO A 230 -2.31 -15.58 24.79
N LYS A 231 -3.03 -14.56 25.23
CA LYS A 231 -3.48 -13.44 24.39
C LYS A 231 -2.45 -12.33 24.20
N SER A 232 -1.39 -12.27 25.01
CA SER A 232 -0.34 -11.24 24.88
C SER A 232 1.07 -11.75 25.18
N LEU A 233 2.08 -11.03 24.68
CA LEU A 233 3.49 -11.23 25.03
C LEU A 233 3.76 -11.07 26.52
N LEU A 234 3.03 -10.16 27.19
CA LEU A 234 3.11 -9.98 28.64
C LEU A 234 2.48 -11.14 29.40
N ASP A 235 1.41 -11.74 28.87
CA ASP A 235 0.83 -12.98 29.42
C ASP A 235 1.79 -14.14 29.19
N PHE A 236 2.43 -14.24 28.03
CA PHE A 236 3.47 -15.24 27.75
C PHE A 236 4.67 -15.11 28.69
N LEU A 237 5.15 -13.88 28.93
CA LEU A 237 6.26 -13.61 29.84
C LEU A 237 5.87 -13.78 31.32
N ARG A 238 4.67 -13.36 31.74
CA ARG A 238 4.13 -13.60 33.10
C ARG A 238 3.98 -15.09 33.38
N VAL A 239 3.42 -15.84 32.44
CA VAL A 239 3.26 -17.31 32.54
C VAL A 239 4.62 -18.00 32.68
N ARG A 240 5.66 -17.51 31.99
CA ARG A 240 6.99 -18.12 32.05
C ARG A 240 7.79 -17.76 33.31
N LEU A 241 7.50 -16.61 33.93
CA LEU A 241 8.29 -16.07 35.04
C LEU A 241 7.64 -16.20 36.42
N ILE A 242 6.30 -16.28 36.52
CA ILE A 242 5.60 -16.10 37.81
C ILE A 242 4.80 -17.34 38.24
N ASP A 243 4.26 -18.13 37.31
CA ASP A 243 3.28 -19.17 37.64
C ASP A 243 3.72 -20.57 37.17
N CYS A 244 4.24 -21.38 38.10
CA CYS A 244 4.76 -22.72 37.80
C CYS A 244 3.67 -23.78 37.54
N GLN A 245 2.38 -23.46 37.71
CA GLN A 245 1.29 -24.45 37.71
C GLN A 245 0.16 -24.21 36.71
N TRP A 246 0.31 -23.30 35.74
CA TRP A 246 -0.68 -23.15 34.67
C TRP A 246 -0.29 -23.90 33.38
N SER A 247 -0.85 -25.11 33.24
CA SER A 247 -0.79 -25.93 32.03
C SER A 247 -1.76 -25.40 30.97
N SER A 248 -1.39 -24.36 30.22
CA SER A 248 -2.18 -23.92 29.05
C SER A 248 -1.31 -23.50 27.86
N THR A 249 -0.31 -24.30 27.52
CA THR A 249 0.22 -24.31 26.15
C THR A 249 -0.43 -25.49 25.46
N LEU A 250 -1.17 -25.26 24.37
CA LEU A 250 -1.67 -26.35 23.53
C LEU A 250 -0.48 -27.24 23.18
N LYS A 251 -0.45 -28.46 23.71
CA LYS A 251 0.68 -29.37 23.53
C LYS A 251 0.25 -30.52 22.63
N PHE A 252 1.04 -30.77 21.60
CA PHE A 252 0.91 -31.95 20.74
C PHE A 252 2.18 -32.78 20.89
N LYS A 253 2.05 -33.97 21.46
CA LYS A 253 3.19 -34.87 21.76
C LYS A 253 4.36 -34.15 22.47
N GLY A 254 4.03 -33.29 23.45
CA GLY A 254 5.01 -32.51 24.20
C GLY A 254 5.56 -31.26 23.50
N ARG A 255 5.21 -31.00 22.23
CA ARG A 255 5.55 -29.77 21.50
C ARG A 255 4.47 -28.71 21.69
N SER A 256 4.88 -27.46 21.88
CA SER A 256 3.96 -26.33 21.95
C SER A 256 3.42 -26.02 20.56
N LEU A 257 2.10 -25.98 20.43
CA LEU A 257 1.38 -25.57 19.24
C LEU A 257 0.97 -24.10 19.33
N TYR A 258 0.91 -23.49 18.17
CA TYR A 258 0.31 -22.17 17.96
C TYR A 258 -0.84 -22.30 16.98
N ALA A 259 -2.06 -22.15 17.47
CA ALA A 259 -3.25 -21.95 16.66
C ALA A 259 -3.37 -20.47 16.25
N ARG A 260 -3.79 -20.24 15.01
CA ARG A 260 -4.30 -18.95 14.53
C ARG A 260 -5.56 -19.21 13.70
N ARG A 261 -6.37 -18.18 13.47
CA ARG A 261 -7.46 -18.27 12.50
C ARG A 261 -6.89 -18.64 11.13
N ALA A 262 -7.56 -19.55 10.41
CA ALA A 262 -7.13 -19.85 9.06
C ALA A 262 -7.43 -18.66 8.12
N PRO A 263 -6.51 -18.30 7.23
CA PRO A 263 -6.79 -17.33 6.19
C PRO A 263 -7.84 -17.89 5.23
N GLU A 264 -8.49 -17.00 4.47
CA GLU A 264 -9.39 -17.42 3.42
C GLU A 264 -8.65 -18.29 2.37
N PRO A 265 -9.32 -19.26 1.74
CA PRO A 265 -8.67 -20.11 0.74
C PRO A 265 -8.07 -19.32 -0.44
N THR A 266 -8.64 -18.15 -0.76
CA THR A 266 -8.16 -17.25 -1.81
C THR A 266 -6.98 -16.35 -1.37
N ASP A 267 -6.75 -16.25 -0.07
CA ASP A 267 -5.68 -15.47 0.56
C ASP A 267 -4.38 -16.30 0.70
N LEU A 268 -4.50 -17.61 0.91
CA LEU A 268 -3.34 -18.50 1.05
C LEU A 268 -2.57 -18.66 -0.28
N LEU A 269 -1.28 -18.34 -0.27
CA LEU A 269 -0.37 -18.47 -1.41
C LEU A 269 0.35 -19.82 -1.37
N TRP A 270 -0.28 -20.85 -1.93
CA TRP A 270 0.24 -22.22 -1.97
C TRP A 270 1.66 -22.35 -2.57
N GLU A 271 2.00 -21.48 -3.52
CA GLU A 271 3.32 -21.39 -4.17
C GLU A 271 4.46 -21.04 -3.19
N ASN A 272 4.14 -20.36 -2.11
CA ASN A 272 5.09 -19.84 -1.12
C ASN A 272 5.09 -20.65 0.18
N THR A 273 4.44 -21.80 0.22
CA THR A 273 4.41 -22.67 1.41
C THR A 273 5.81 -23.08 1.86
N ASP A 274 6.74 -23.28 0.93
CA ASP A 274 8.10 -23.77 1.23
C ASP A 274 9.08 -22.72 1.77
N SER A 275 8.74 -21.43 1.69
CA SER A 275 9.64 -20.36 2.12
C SER A 275 9.54 -20.11 3.62
N TRP A 276 10.13 -20.99 4.42
CA TRP A 276 10.13 -20.85 5.88
C TRP A 276 11.51 -20.52 6.48
N GLY A 277 11.49 -20.03 7.73
CA GLY A 277 12.67 -19.82 8.56
C GLY A 277 13.69 -18.81 8.01
N TRP A 278 14.98 -19.17 8.07
CA TRP A 278 16.11 -18.30 7.71
C TRP A 278 16.07 -17.81 6.26
N ASN A 279 15.58 -18.62 5.33
CA ASN A 279 15.49 -18.22 3.92
C ASN A 279 14.50 -17.08 3.72
N GLN A 280 13.38 -17.10 4.44
CA GLN A 280 12.39 -16.03 4.38
C GLN A 280 12.88 -14.77 5.10
N LEU A 281 13.54 -14.94 6.25
CA LEU A 281 14.16 -13.82 6.98
C LEU A 281 15.26 -13.14 6.14
N ALA A 282 16.14 -13.92 5.51
CA ALA A 282 17.19 -13.38 4.64
C ALA A 282 16.58 -12.57 3.48
N ARG A 283 15.53 -13.07 2.83
CA ARG A 283 14.81 -12.33 1.76
C ARG A 283 14.23 -11.01 2.25
N LYS A 284 13.58 -11.01 3.42
CA LYS A 284 13.03 -9.79 4.05
C LYS A 284 14.12 -8.79 4.42
N LEU A 285 15.27 -9.26 4.93
CA LEU A 285 16.41 -8.40 5.25
C LEU A 285 17.07 -7.83 3.99
N THR A 286 17.27 -8.64 2.94
CA THR A 286 17.78 -8.16 1.65
C THR A 286 16.83 -7.14 1.04
N SER A 287 15.53 -7.40 1.10
CA SER A 287 14.51 -6.44 0.69
C SER A 287 14.62 -5.14 1.48
N LEU A 288 14.66 -5.20 2.81
CA LEU A 288 14.84 -4.02 3.64
C LEU A 288 16.10 -3.23 3.25
N LEU A 289 17.25 -3.90 3.06
CA LEU A 289 18.48 -3.26 2.62
C LEU A 289 18.31 -2.51 1.29
N ILE A 290 17.68 -3.17 0.30
CA ILE A 290 17.40 -2.57 -1.01
C ILE A 290 16.47 -1.37 -0.86
N THR A 291 15.43 -1.45 -0.03
CA THR A 291 14.51 -0.33 0.21
C THR A 291 15.20 0.87 0.83
N VAL A 292 16.06 0.66 1.84
CA VAL A 292 16.82 1.73 2.49
C VAL A 292 17.79 2.37 1.51
N THR A 293 18.47 1.56 0.70
CA THR A 293 19.39 2.05 -0.35
C THR A 293 18.64 2.89 -1.38
N LEU A 294 17.47 2.43 -1.83
CA LEU A 294 16.63 3.15 -2.79
C LEU A 294 16.16 4.50 -2.21
N LEU A 295 15.77 4.53 -0.94
CA LEU A 295 15.37 5.76 -0.26
C LEU A 295 16.54 6.73 -0.08
N ALA A 296 17.75 6.22 0.23
CA ALA A 296 18.94 7.05 0.31
C ALA A 296 19.30 7.68 -1.05
N ILE A 297 19.24 6.90 -2.14
CA ILE A 297 19.43 7.41 -3.51
C ILE A 297 18.38 8.46 -3.84
N GLY A 298 17.11 8.19 -3.53
CA GLY A 298 16.02 9.15 -3.71
C GLY A 298 16.25 10.46 -2.95
N ALA A 299 16.70 10.37 -1.71
CA ALA A 299 17.02 11.53 -0.89
C ALA A 299 18.17 12.36 -1.45
N VAL A 300 19.25 11.71 -1.90
CA VAL A 300 20.38 12.38 -2.56
C VAL A 300 19.94 13.06 -3.85
N LEU A 301 19.15 12.40 -4.69
CA LEU A 301 18.61 12.99 -5.92
C LEU A 301 17.75 14.22 -5.64
N GLN A 302 16.91 14.15 -4.61
CA GLN A 302 16.10 15.31 -4.18
C GLN A 302 16.95 16.46 -3.65
N PHE A 303 17.98 16.15 -2.86
CA PHE A 303 18.93 17.15 -2.38
C PHE A 303 19.62 17.87 -3.55
N GLN A 304 20.17 17.12 -4.50
CA GLN A 304 20.84 17.66 -5.68
C GLN A 304 19.88 18.50 -6.54
N LEU A 305 18.64 18.05 -6.69
CA LEU A 305 17.63 18.76 -7.45
C LEU A 305 17.23 20.09 -6.77
N GLU A 306 17.17 20.11 -5.44
CA GLU A 306 16.88 21.34 -4.69
C GLU A 306 18.06 22.32 -4.73
N ASP A 307 19.29 21.81 -4.73
CA ASP A 307 20.49 22.64 -4.87
C ASP A 307 20.53 23.31 -6.26
N LEU A 308 20.38 22.52 -7.32
CA LEU A 308 20.30 23.03 -8.70
C LEU A 308 19.14 23.99 -8.92
N ARG A 309 18.03 23.80 -8.21
CA ARG A 309 16.88 24.70 -8.24
C ARG A 309 17.19 26.01 -7.54
N SER A 310 17.85 25.95 -6.38
CA SER A 310 18.25 27.14 -5.60
C SER A 310 19.16 28.04 -6.41
N ASP A 311 20.20 27.48 -7.03
CA ASP A 311 21.17 28.23 -7.85
C ASP A 311 20.46 28.94 -9.01
N LYS A 312 19.66 28.20 -9.78
CA LYS A 312 18.89 28.78 -10.90
C LYS A 312 17.88 29.82 -10.45
N ARG A 313 17.34 29.69 -9.24
CA ARG A 313 16.41 30.67 -8.69
C ARG A 313 17.14 31.97 -8.37
N GLU A 314 18.32 31.90 -7.75
CA GLU A 314 19.14 33.07 -7.47
C GLU A 314 19.48 33.81 -8.77
N ASP A 315 19.91 33.11 -9.82
CA ASP A 315 20.19 33.70 -11.15
C ASP A 315 18.97 34.45 -11.73
N ILE A 316 17.78 33.85 -11.65
CA ILE A 316 16.55 34.45 -12.20
C ILE A 316 16.11 35.66 -11.36
N VAL A 317 16.26 35.59 -10.04
CA VAL A 317 15.92 36.70 -9.14
C VAL A 317 16.89 37.85 -9.33
N GLU A 318 18.17 37.58 -9.53
CA GLU A 318 19.18 38.60 -9.81
C GLU A 318 18.91 39.30 -11.16
N ASP A 319 18.64 38.53 -12.24
CA ASP A 319 18.23 39.10 -13.54
C ASP A 319 16.93 39.92 -13.39
N TYR A 320 15.96 39.45 -12.60
CA TYR A 320 14.73 40.21 -12.35
C TYR A 320 15.00 41.54 -11.65
N VAL A 321 15.75 41.53 -10.55
CA VAL A 321 16.04 42.75 -9.76
C VAL A 321 16.86 43.73 -10.59
N PHE A 322 17.88 43.27 -11.31
CA PHE A 322 18.72 44.13 -12.15
C PHE A 322 17.92 44.73 -13.31
N ARG A 323 17.14 43.92 -14.03
CA ARG A 323 16.37 44.35 -15.20
C ARG A 323 15.14 45.19 -14.83
N SER A 324 14.62 45.05 -13.61
CA SER A 324 13.54 45.90 -13.09
C SER A 324 13.99 47.33 -12.77
N ARG A 325 15.29 47.55 -12.61
CA ARG A 325 15.89 48.84 -12.26
C ARG A 325 16.07 49.77 -13.45
N ASP A 326 16.28 49.21 -14.63
CA ASP A 326 16.69 49.96 -15.83
C ASP A 326 15.58 50.12 -16.89
N THR A 327 14.38 49.56 -16.72
CA THR A 327 13.34 49.63 -17.77
C THR A 327 11.91 49.55 -17.21
N ASP A 328 11.02 50.44 -17.69
CA ASP A 328 9.56 50.31 -17.53
C ASP A 328 9.08 49.06 -18.30
N GLN A 329 9.23 47.90 -17.67
CA GLN A 329 8.94 46.61 -18.31
C GLN A 329 7.43 46.44 -18.55
N SER A 330 7.13 46.00 -19.77
CA SER A 330 5.78 45.59 -20.18
C SER A 330 5.23 44.51 -19.25
N PHE A 331 3.92 44.54 -18.98
CA PHE A 331 3.22 43.55 -18.14
C PHE A 331 3.53 42.10 -18.56
N THR A 332 3.74 41.88 -19.86
CA THR A 332 4.09 40.59 -20.47
C THR A 332 5.45 40.03 -20.02
N GLU A 333 6.47 40.86 -19.84
CA GLU A 333 7.81 40.41 -19.42
C GLU A 333 7.83 40.01 -17.94
N LYS A 334 7.14 40.80 -17.09
CA LYS A 334 6.92 40.45 -15.68
C LYS A 334 6.14 39.15 -15.52
N ALA A 335 5.08 38.97 -16.32
CA ALA A 335 4.30 37.74 -16.33
C ALA A 335 5.13 36.52 -16.79
N LEU A 336 5.97 36.67 -17.81
CA LEU A 336 6.83 35.59 -18.31
C LEU A 336 7.90 35.20 -17.30
N GLN A 337 8.57 36.15 -16.65
CA GLN A 337 9.56 35.86 -15.62
C GLN A 337 8.93 35.23 -14.38
N GLN A 338 7.73 35.68 -13.97
CA GLN A 338 6.96 35.02 -12.92
C GLN A 338 6.58 33.58 -13.31
N ALA A 339 6.17 33.35 -14.55
CA ALA A 339 5.88 32.01 -15.06
C ALA A 339 7.13 31.10 -15.08
N ARG A 340 8.33 31.65 -15.34
CA ARG A 340 9.59 30.89 -15.26
C ARG A 340 9.90 30.40 -13.85
N LEU A 341 9.74 31.26 -12.83
CA LEU A 341 9.95 30.90 -11.42
C LEU A 341 8.96 29.83 -10.94
N GLN A 342 7.69 29.96 -11.31
CA GLN A 342 6.67 28.96 -11.01
C GLN A 342 6.93 27.64 -11.76
N GLY A 343 7.33 27.73 -13.03
CA GLY A 343 7.66 26.57 -13.86
C GLY A 343 8.80 25.73 -13.27
N LEU A 344 9.85 26.38 -12.72
CA LEU A 344 10.95 25.67 -12.07
C LEU A 344 10.46 24.83 -10.87
N SER A 345 9.55 25.38 -10.07
CA SER A 345 8.96 24.73 -8.90
C SER A 345 8.03 23.58 -9.28
N MET A 346 7.27 23.73 -10.36
CA MET A 346 6.43 22.67 -10.92
C MET A 346 7.27 21.50 -11.45
N VAL A 347 8.36 21.79 -12.17
CA VAL A 347 9.28 20.75 -12.69
C VAL A 347 9.90 19.99 -11.53
N ALA A 348 10.39 20.69 -10.50
CA ALA A 348 10.94 20.07 -9.30
C ALA A 348 9.93 19.15 -8.60
N ALA A 349 8.71 19.64 -8.37
CA ALA A 349 7.63 18.85 -7.79
C ALA A 349 7.26 17.62 -8.64
N THR A 350 7.25 17.77 -9.97
CA THR A 350 6.97 16.67 -10.90
C THR A 350 8.03 15.59 -10.81
N VAL A 351 9.32 15.95 -10.74
CA VAL A 351 10.41 14.98 -10.56
C VAL A 351 10.25 14.22 -9.24
N VAL A 352 9.88 14.91 -8.15
CA VAL A 352 9.60 14.26 -6.86
C VAL A 352 8.45 13.25 -6.97
N VAL A 353 7.39 13.56 -7.71
CA VAL A 353 6.27 12.63 -7.96
C VAL A 353 6.73 11.43 -8.81
N VAL A 354 7.59 11.64 -9.81
CA VAL A 354 8.17 10.56 -10.63
C VAL A 354 9.03 9.64 -9.77
N ILE A 355 9.93 10.18 -8.94
CA ILE A 355 10.74 9.39 -8.01
C ILE A 355 9.85 8.57 -7.06
N ASN A 356 8.81 9.19 -6.48
CA ASN A 356 7.84 8.49 -5.65
C ASN A 356 7.16 7.33 -6.40
N THR A 357 6.82 7.52 -7.67
CA THR A 357 6.20 6.50 -8.51
C THR A 357 7.17 5.34 -8.78
N LEU A 358 8.42 5.64 -9.10
CA LEU A 358 9.47 4.64 -9.29
C LEU A 358 9.70 3.82 -8.01
N ILE A 359 9.74 4.47 -6.85
CA ILE A 359 9.83 3.80 -5.55
C ILE A 359 8.68 2.81 -5.37
N THR A 360 7.44 3.22 -5.67
CA THR A 360 6.29 2.34 -5.60
C THR A 360 6.44 1.12 -6.51
N LEU A 361 6.92 1.30 -7.76
CA LEU A 361 7.13 0.19 -8.69
C LEU A 361 8.21 -0.79 -8.18
N THR A 362 9.33 -0.29 -7.68
CA THR A 362 10.40 -1.13 -7.14
C THR A 362 9.97 -1.88 -5.88
N LEU A 363 9.20 -1.24 -4.99
CA LEU A 363 8.70 -1.88 -3.77
C LEU A 363 7.72 -3.01 -4.07
N LYS A 364 6.89 -2.90 -5.11
CA LYS A 364 6.02 -4.01 -5.54
C LYS A 364 6.82 -5.24 -5.96
N TRP A 365 7.82 -5.04 -6.82
CA TRP A 365 8.71 -6.11 -7.25
C TRP A 365 9.41 -6.77 -6.06
N LEU A 366 9.81 -5.96 -5.08
CA LEU A 366 10.49 -6.46 -3.90
C LEU A 366 9.56 -7.23 -2.93
N ASN A 367 8.30 -6.85 -2.83
CA ASN A 367 7.32 -7.58 -2.02
C ASN A 367 7.00 -8.96 -2.62
N GLU A 368 7.03 -9.11 -3.95
CA GLU A 368 6.97 -10.43 -4.59
C GLU A 368 8.22 -11.28 -4.28
N PHE A 369 9.41 -10.65 -4.23
CA PHE A 369 10.65 -11.33 -3.88
C PHE A 369 10.67 -11.89 -2.45
N GLU A 370 9.93 -11.28 -1.51
CA GLU A 370 9.86 -11.70 -0.10
C GLU A 370 9.12 -13.01 0.14
N ARG A 371 8.27 -13.45 -0.81
CA ARG A 371 7.47 -14.69 -0.74
C ARG A 371 6.66 -14.79 0.56
N HIS A 372 5.61 -14.00 0.63
CA HIS A 372 4.62 -14.07 1.70
C HIS A 372 3.76 -15.33 1.59
N HIS A 373 3.35 -15.90 2.73
CA HIS A 373 2.48 -17.09 2.77
C HIS A 373 1.01 -16.74 2.54
N THR A 374 0.57 -15.54 2.94
CA THR A 374 -0.78 -15.02 2.69
C THR A 374 -0.69 -13.72 1.90
N ARG A 375 -1.74 -13.40 1.15
CA ARG A 375 -1.86 -12.09 0.50
C ARG A 375 -2.14 -10.99 1.52
N THR A 376 -2.85 -11.27 2.60
CA THR A 376 -3.04 -10.36 3.74
C THR A 376 -1.69 -9.86 4.26
N ASP A 377 -0.72 -10.75 4.50
CA ASP A 377 0.61 -10.37 4.96
C ASP A 377 1.37 -9.52 3.93
N LEU A 378 1.21 -9.84 2.65
CA LEU A 378 1.77 -9.06 1.54
C LEU A 378 1.16 -7.65 1.51
N GLU A 379 -0.16 -7.53 1.60
CA GLU A 379 -0.89 -6.25 1.59
C GLU A 379 -0.49 -5.39 2.80
N VAL A 380 -0.46 -5.96 4.00
CA VAL A 380 -0.02 -5.24 5.22
C VAL A 380 1.41 -4.73 5.11
N THR A 381 2.33 -5.59 4.66
CA THR A 381 3.74 -5.22 4.50
C THR A 381 3.90 -4.15 3.42
N SER A 382 3.11 -4.25 2.33
CA SER A 382 3.07 -3.27 1.25
C SER A 382 2.56 -1.92 1.72
N ILE A 383 1.46 -1.87 2.48
CA ILE A 383 0.93 -0.63 3.08
C ILE A 383 2.01 0.05 3.90
N PHE A 384 2.67 -0.70 4.79
CA PHE A 384 3.67 -0.13 5.69
C PHE A 384 4.89 0.42 4.93
N LYS A 385 5.48 -0.38 4.03
CA LYS A 385 6.67 0.04 3.27
C LYS A 385 6.38 1.22 2.35
N LEU A 386 5.26 1.18 1.61
CA LEU A 386 4.88 2.26 0.70
C LEU A 386 4.60 3.55 1.48
N THR A 387 3.85 3.46 2.58
CA THR A 387 3.54 4.63 3.42
C THR A 387 4.82 5.23 4.01
N MET A 388 5.71 4.40 4.56
CA MET A 388 6.98 4.87 5.14
C MET A 388 7.89 5.49 4.09
N ALA A 389 8.01 4.84 2.92
CA ALA A 389 8.77 5.37 1.81
C ALA A 389 8.24 6.73 1.33
N HIS A 390 6.92 6.88 1.22
CA HIS A 390 6.29 8.14 0.86
C HIS A 390 6.44 9.22 1.92
N LEU A 391 6.31 8.88 3.20
CA LEU A 391 6.53 9.81 4.33
C LEU A 391 7.97 10.35 4.28
N ILE A 392 8.96 9.48 4.16
CA ILE A 392 10.37 9.88 4.11
C ILE A 392 10.61 10.76 2.89
N ASN A 393 10.22 10.31 1.70
CA ASN A 393 10.57 10.96 0.44
C ASN A 393 9.73 12.22 0.13
N SER A 394 8.54 12.37 0.71
CA SER A 394 7.66 13.51 0.41
C SER A 394 7.53 14.52 1.55
N VAL A 395 7.95 14.15 2.76
CA VAL A 395 7.92 15.04 3.93
C VAL A 395 9.31 15.20 4.53
N VAL A 396 9.92 14.11 4.98
CA VAL A 396 11.17 14.18 5.78
C VAL A 396 12.31 14.77 4.95
N VAL A 397 12.51 14.29 3.72
CA VAL A 397 13.62 14.77 2.88
C VAL A 397 13.46 16.25 2.53
N PRO A 398 12.35 16.74 1.94
CA PRO A 398 12.21 18.17 1.65
C PRO A 398 12.36 19.06 2.88
N LEU A 399 11.78 18.66 4.02
CA LEU A 399 11.89 19.40 5.27
C LEU A 399 13.33 19.45 5.80
N PHE A 400 14.08 18.36 5.71
CA PHE A 400 15.47 18.34 6.19
C PHE A 400 16.39 19.15 5.27
N VAL A 401 16.20 19.04 3.95
CA VAL A 401 17.01 19.77 2.96
C VAL A 401 16.79 21.29 3.08
N MET A 402 15.54 21.73 3.22
CA MET A 402 15.19 23.16 3.29
C MET A 402 15.19 23.72 4.71
N GLY A 403 15.17 22.85 5.72
CA GLY A 403 15.28 23.21 7.14
C GLY A 403 16.71 23.42 7.62
N SER A 404 17.72 23.07 6.81
CA SER A 404 19.12 23.36 7.10
C SER A 404 19.35 24.86 7.28
N ALA A 405 20.18 25.25 8.26
CA ALA A 405 20.36 26.63 8.71
C ALA A 405 20.72 27.62 7.58
N SER A 406 21.37 27.15 6.52
CA SER A 406 21.72 27.96 5.35
C SER A 406 20.51 28.36 4.48
N LYS A 407 19.43 27.55 4.46
CA LYS A 407 18.29 27.69 3.52
C LYS A 407 16.93 27.97 4.20
N LYS A 408 16.88 28.13 5.53
CA LYS A 408 15.63 28.43 6.28
C LYS A 408 14.86 29.67 5.79
N ARG A 409 15.54 30.65 5.19
CA ARG A 409 14.93 31.89 4.68
C ARG A 409 14.04 31.68 3.43
N ASP A 410 14.05 30.48 2.84
CA ASP A 410 13.37 30.17 1.58
C ASP A 410 12.04 29.42 1.73
N TRP A 411 11.39 29.47 2.89
CA TRP A 411 10.16 28.71 3.09
C TRP A 411 8.95 29.30 2.36
N TYR A 412 8.77 30.62 2.46
CA TYR A 412 7.63 31.37 1.93
C TYR A 412 7.96 32.21 0.70
N THR A 413 9.19 32.12 0.21
CA THR A 413 9.60 32.81 -1.02
C THR A 413 8.94 32.16 -2.24
N ARG A 414 8.82 32.92 -3.34
CA ARG A 414 8.36 32.36 -4.61
C ARG A 414 9.34 31.29 -5.07
N GLY A 415 8.81 30.10 -5.32
CA GLY A 415 9.58 28.89 -5.57
C GLY A 415 10.31 28.35 -4.34
N GLY A 416 9.83 28.64 -3.14
CA GLY A 416 10.29 28.07 -1.88
C GLY A 416 9.61 26.75 -1.50
N LEU A 417 9.73 26.37 -0.22
CA LEU A 417 9.21 25.11 0.33
C LEU A 417 7.68 25.03 0.23
N ALA A 418 6.97 26.11 0.60
CA ALA A 418 5.51 26.13 0.62
C ALA A 418 4.91 25.94 -0.78
N GLU A 419 5.47 26.59 -1.79
CA GLU A 419 5.03 26.46 -3.18
C GLU A 419 5.34 25.05 -3.73
N GLN A 420 6.51 24.50 -3.43
CA GLN A 420 6.87 23.14 -3.81
C GLN A 420 5.94 22.10 -3.16
N ALA A 421 5.68 22.24 -1.85
CA ALA A 421 4.79 21.36 -1.11
C ALA A 421 3.35 21.42 -1.67
N CYS A 422 2.89 22.58 -2.12
CA CYS A 422 1.61 22.74 -2.82
C CYS A 422 1.60 21.91 -4.12
N TRP A 423 2.59 22.08 -4.99
CA TRP A 423 2.66 21.36 -6.27
C TRP A 423 2.85 19.85 -6.10
N ILE A 424 3.60 19.39 -5.09
CA ILE A 424 3.73 17.97 -4.78
C ILE A 424 2.36 17.39 -4.36
N GLN A 425 1.59 18.11 -3.53
CA GLN A 425 0.27 17.65 -3.09
C GLN A 425 -0.73 17.62 -4.25
N VAL A 426 -0.74 18.64 -5.12
CA VAL A 426 -1.57 18.65 -6.34
C VAL A 426 -1.18 17.50 -7.28
N GLY A 427 0.12 17.26 -7.47
CA GLY A 427 0.61 16.13 -8.26
C GLY A 427 0.17 14.79 -7.70
N ASN A 428 0.23 14.61 -6.37
CA ASN A 428 -0.24 13.40 -5.69
C ASN A 428 -1.76 13.21 -5.77
N ALA A 429 -2.53 14.29 -5.85
CA ALA A 429 -3.98 14.22 -6.02
C ALA A 429 -4.38 13.73 -7.42
N ILE A 430 -3.55 14.00 -8.44
CA ILE A 430 -3.90 13.77 -9.84
C ILE A 430 -3.20 12.52 -10.39
N VAL A 431 -1.86 12.46 -10.31
CA VAL A 431 -1.04 11.48 -11.04
C VAL A 431 -1.38 10.02 -10.68
N PRO A 432 -1.43 9.59 -9.39
CA PRO A 432 -1.76 8.21 -9.05
C PRO A 432 -3.17 7.79 -9.49
N ASN A 433 -4.11 8.73 -9.48
CA ASN A 433 -5.49 8.51 -9.89
C ASN A 433 -5.60 8.35 -11.42
N ILE A 434 -4.92 9.20 -12.19
CA ILE A 434 -4.83 9.06 -13.66
C ILE A 434 -4.15 7.75 -14.06
N LEU A 435 -3.02 7.41 -13.43
CA LEU A 435 -2.31 6.17 -13.74
C LEU A 435 -3.18 4.95 -13.44
N PHE A 436 -3.86 4.91 -12.30
CA PHE A 436 -4.74 3.80 -11.97
C PHE A 436 -5.91 3.68 -12.94
N TRP A 437 -6.56 4.81 -13.27
CA TRP A 437 -7.60 4.83 -14.28
C TRP A 437 -7.07 4.30 -15.62
N ALA A 438 -5.97 4.85 -16.13
CA ALA A 438 -5.37 4.46 -17.40
C ALA A 438 -4.95 2.99 -17.45
N PHE A 439 -4.25 2.50 -16.42
CA PHE A 439 -3.80 1.10 -16.36
C PHE A 439 -4.96 0.13 -16.14
N SER A 440 -6.03 0.53 -15.44
CA SER A 440 -7.18 -0.33 -15.22
C SER A 440 -7.98 -0.60 -16.49
N TYR A 441 -7.96 0.28 -17.49
CA TYR A 441 -8.52 -0.03 -18.81
C TYR A 441 -7.68 -1.07 -19.58
N ASN A 442 -6.57 -1.54 -19.00
CA ASN A 442 -5.65 -2.50 -19.59
C ASN A 442 -5.26 -2.07 -21.02
N PRO A 443 -4.40 -1.05 -21.20
CA PRO A 443 -4.03 -0.56 -22.53
C PRO A 443 -3.42 -1.65 -23.41
N GLN A 444 -2.82 -2.68 -22.81
CA GLN A 444 -2.27 -3.85 -23.50
C GLN A 444 -3.38 -4.59 -24.26
N LYS A 445 -4.60 -4.68 -23.71
CA LYS A 445 -5.76 -5.26 -24.41
C LYS A 445 -6.04 -4.57 -25.73
N TYR A 446 -6.06 -3.25 -25.76
CA TYR A 446 -6.35 -2.49 -26.98
C TYR A 446 -5.20 -2.52 -27.98
N LEU A 447 -3.96 -2.49 -27.50
CA LEU A 447 -2.76 -2.53 -28.33
C LEU A 447 -2.51 -3.92 -28.96
N PHE A 448 -2.75 -5.00 -28.21
CA PHE A 448 -2.32 -6.33 -28.59
C PHE A 448 -3.44 -7.26 -29.08
N ARG A 449 -4.73 -6.93 -28.91
CA ARG A 449 -5.85 -7.81 -29.31
C ARG A 449 -5.78 -8.37 -30.74
N ASN A 450 -5.24 -7.60 -31.69
CA ASN A 450 -5.17 -8.00 -33.09
C ASN A 450 -3.97 -8.91 -33.39
N HIS A 451 -3.02 -9.02 -32.46
CA HIS A 451 -1.79 -9.79 -32.63
C HIS A 451 -1.87 -11.17 -31.96
N VAL A 452 -2.77 -11.34 -30.99
CA VAL A 452 -2.96 -12.60 -30.27
C VAL A 452 -3.59 -13.67 -31.17
N GLN A 453 -2.98 -14.86 -31.23
CA GLN A 453 -3.40 -15.95 -32.14
C GLN A 453 -4.06 -17.14 -31.43
N THR A 454 -3.80 -17.34 -30.13
CA THR A 454 -4.34 -18.45 -29.34
C THR A 454 -5.46 -17.99 -28.40
N GLN A 455 -6.47 -18.84 -28.21
CA GLN A 455 -7.59 -18.55 -27.32
C GLN A 455 -7.14 -18.41 -25.84
N PRO A 456 -6.24 -19.26 -25.29
CA PRO A 456 -5.75 -19.09 -23.92
C PRO A 456 -5.05 -17.74 -23.71
N MET A 457 -4.23 -17.31 -24.68
CA MET A 457 -3.57 -16.01 -24.61
C MET A 457 -4.56 -14.84 -24.74
N MET A 458 -5.60 -15.01 -25.56
CA MET A 458 -6.65 -14.00 -25.69
C MET A 458 -7.46 -13.88 -24.39
N ASN A 459 -7.78 -15.01 -23.74
CA ASN A 459 -8.42 -15.02 -22.43
C ASN A 459 -7.51 -14.33 -21.39
N ALA A 460 -6.21 -14.65 -21.39
CA ALA A 460 -5.25 -14.01 -20.50
C ALA A 460 -5.17 -12.49 -20.69
N LEU A 461 -5.25 -12.01 -21.94
CA LEU A 461 -5.25 -10.58 -22.25
C LEU A 461 -6.54 -9.87 -21.79
N TYR A 462 -7.67 -10.57 -21.79
CA TYR A 462 -8.97 -10.04 -21.37
C TYR A 462 -9.25 -10.25 -19.88
N ASN A 463 -8.40 -10.98 -19.16
CA ASN A 463 -8.52 -11.13 -17.72
C ASN A 463 -8.49 -9.74 -17.05
N PRO A 464 -9.43 -9.49 -16.11
CA PRO A 464 -9.49 -8.21 -15.42
C PRO A 464 -8.23 -8.00 -14.57
N VAL A 465 -7.85 -6.75 -14.38
CA VAL A 465 -6.65 -6.40 -13.60
C VAL A 465 -6.92 -6.62 -12.10
N ASP A 466 -6.02 -7.33 -11.43
CA ASP A 466 -6.00 -7.45 -9.96
C ASP A 466 -5.59 -6.11 -9.34
N VAL A 467 -6.38 -5.60 -8.40
CA VAL A 467 -6.07 -4.37 -7.65
C VAL A 467 -5.44 -4.71 -6.32
N LEU A 468 -4.22 -4.22 -6.07
CA LEU A 468 -3.63 -4.25 -4.75
C LEU A 468 -4.26 -3.14 -3.89
N LEU A 469 -4.93 -3.53 -2.82
CA LEU A 469 -5.58 -2.58 -1.91
C LEU A 469 -4.52 -1.72 -1.19
N ALA A 470 -3.35 -2.29 -0.93
CA ALA A 470 -2.25 -1.63 -0.24
C ALA A 470 -1.83 -0.33 -0.92
N GLU A 471 -1.83 -0.29 -2.25
CA GLU A 471 -1.41 0.89 -3.00
C GLU A 471 -2.40 2.03 -2.82
N ARG A 472 -3.69 1.73 -2.83
CA ARG A 472 -4.76 2.73 -2.66
C ARG A 472 -4.73 3.25 -1.21
N TYR A 473 -4.57 2.36 -0.23
CA TYR A 473 -4.39 2.74 1.17
C TYR A 473 -3.12 3.57 1.41
N ALA A 474 -1.99 3.20 0.83
CA ALA A 474 -0.74 3.93 0.98
C ALA A 474 -0.80 5.32 0.33
N ASN A 475 -1.46 5.46 -0.84
CA ASN A 475 -1.67 6.75 -1.49
C ASN A 475 -2.62 7.66 -0.68
N LEU A 476 -3.69 7.09 -0.12
CA LEU A 476 -4.59 7.81 0.77
C LEU A 476 -3.85 8.25 2.04
N MET A 477 -3.06 7.36 2.65
CA MET A 477 -2.28 7.67 3.84
C MET A 477 -1.24 8.76 3.55
N LYS A 478 -0.51 8.67 2.42
CA LYS A 478 0.40 9.73 1.95
C LYS A 478 -0.31 11.07 1.88
N THR A 479 -1.51 11.12 1.29
CA THR A 479 -2.28 12.36 1.14
C THR A 479 -2.66 12.97 2.49
N VAL A 480 -3.16 12.14 3.43
CA VAL A 480 -3.52 12.58 4.79
C VAL A 480 -2.29 13.04 5.58
N ILE A 481 -1.17 12.31 5.48
CA ILE A 481 0.10 12.64 6.12
C ILE A 481 0.60 14.01 5.62
N MET A 482 0.67 14.20 4.30
CA MET A 482 1.11 15.46 3.70
C MET A 482 0.20 16.62 4.14
N ALA A 483 -1.12 16.40 4.15
CA ALA A 483 -2.09 17.42 4.55
C ALA A 483 -1.83 17.92 5.97
N LEU A 484 -1.66 16.98 6.92
CA LEU A 484 -1.49 17.30 8.32
C LEU A 484 -0.10 17.88 8.61
N LEU A 485 0.96 17.28 8.08
CA LEU A 485 2.34 17.71 8.38
C LEU A 485 2.68 19.07 7.74
N TYR A 486 2.17 19.38 6.54
CA TYR A 486 2.41 20.68 5.91
C TYR A 486 1.40 21.78 6.31
N MET A 487 0.33 21.44 7.05
CA MET A 487 -0.69 22.42 7.45
C MET A 487 -0.13 23.69 8.13
N PRO A 488 0.85 23.62 9.06
CA PRO A 488 1.34 24.82 9.75
C PRO A 488 1.97 25.86 8.82
N ILE A 489 2.61 25.41 7.74
CA ILE A 489 3.20 26.28 6.70
C ILE A 489 2.17 26.62 5.62
N LEU A 490 1.36 25.64 5.22
CA LEU A 490 0.43 25.74 4.10
C LEU A 490 -0.96 25.28 4.55
N PRO A 491 -1.80 26.16 5.10
CA PRO A 491 -3.17 25.82 5.49
C PRO A 491 -4.04 25.32 4.33
N LEU A 492 -3.68 25.67 3.09
CA LEU A 492 -4.29 25.18 1.86
C LEU A 492 -4.07 23.66 1.65
N SER A 493 -3.18 23.01 2.42
CA SER A 493 -2.95 21.56 2.36
C SER A 493 -4.24 20.76 2.62
N LEU A 494 -5.06 21.19 3.59
CA LEU A 494 -6.32 20.51 3.95
C LEU A 494 -7.36 20.50 2.82
N PRO A 495 -7.73 21.63 2.19
CA PRO A 495 -8.66 21.60 1.06
C PRO A 495 -8.08 20.87 -0.17
N ILE A 496 -6.76 20.93 -0.42
CA ILE A 496 -6.13 20.13 -1.48
C ILE A 496 -6.31 18.64 -1.19
N ALA A 497 -6.07 18.21 0.05
CA ALA A 497 -6.24 16.83 0.46
C ALA A 497 -7.70 16.37 0.42
N LEU A 498 -8.65 17.24 0.79
CA LEU A 498 -10.07 16.98 0.64
C LEU A 498 -10.44 16.72 -0.83
N GLY A 499 -9.98 17.59 -1.74
CA GLY A 499 -10.14 17.41 -3.18
C GLY A 499 -9.50 16.11 -3.68
N ALA A 500 -8.29 15.80 -3.21
CA ALA A 500 -7.57 14.58 -3.55
C ALA A 500 -8.34 13.32 -3.13
N VAL A 501 -8.84 13.28 -1.89
CA VAL A 501 -9.63 12.15 -1.38
C VAL A 501 -10.96 12.02 -2.14
N ALA A 502 -11.61 13.13 -2.50
CA ALA A 502 -12.82 13.11 -3.32
C ALA A 502 -12.56 12.54 -4.72
N ILE A 503 -11.48 12.96 -5.38
CA ILE A 503 -11.06 12.43 -6.69
C ILE A 503 -10.75 10.94 -6.57
N THR A 504 -9.97 10.53 -5.55
CA THR A 504 -9.64 9.12 -5.31
C THR A 504 -10.90 8.29 -5.11
N TYR A 505 -11.86 8.76 -4.31
CA TYR A 505 -13.14 8.08 -4.13
C TYR A 505 -13.91 7.90 -5.45
N MET A 506 -14.01 8.96 -6.26
CA MET A 506 -14.71 8.89 -7.55
C MET A 506 -14.02 7.92 -8.53
N VAL A 507 -12.68 7.97 -8.61
CA VAL A 507 -11.89 7.10 -9.49
C VAL A 507 -11.97 5.66 -9.02
N ASP A 508 -11.80 5.39 -7.73
CA ASP A 508 -11.93 4.05 -7.16
C ASP A 508 -13.33 3.49 -7.39
N ALA A 509 -14.40 4.27 -7.16
CA ALA A 509 -15.76 3.84 -7.43
C ALA A 509 -15.97 3.49 -8.92
N LEU A 510 -15.50 4.33 -9.84
CA LEU A 510 -15.66 4.09 -11.28
C LEU A 510 -14.89 2.85 -11.75
N VAL A 511 -13.64 2.71 -11.30
CA VAL A 511 -12.74 1.67 -11.74
C VAL A 511 -13.07 0.32 -11.09
N MET A 512 -13.26 0.29 -9.77
CA MET A 512 -13.51 -0.94 -9.04
C MET A 512 -14.84 -1.60 -9.40
N LEU A 513 -15.84 -0.80 -9.80
CA LEU A 513 -17.15 -1.33 -10.22
C LEU A 513 -17.18 -1.84 -11.66
N ARG A 514 -16.24 -1.41 -12.53
CA ARG A 514 -16.35 -1.65 -13.99
C ARG A 514 -15.22 -2.46 -14.60
N ASN A 515 -13.98 -2.25 -14.16
CA ASN A 515 -12.80 -2.68 -14.92
C ASN A 515 -11.89 -3.66 -14.18
N THR A 516 -12.06 -3.83 -12.87
CA THR A 516 -11.15 -4.62 -12.05
C THR A 516 -11.76 -5.95 -11.64
N ALA A 517 -10.89 -6.90 -11.30
CA ALA A 517 -11.34 -8.13 -10.68
C ALA A 517 -12.03 -7.81 -9.34
N ARG A 518 -12.96 -8.65 -8.92
CA ARG A 518 -13.52 -8.56 -7.56
C ARG A 518 -12.35 -8.66 -6.57
N PRO A 519 -12.20 -7.71 -5.64
CA PRO A 519 -11.15 -7.78 -4.63
C PRO A 519 -11.33 -9.05 -3.81
N ARG A 520 -10.21 -9.68 -3.47
CA ARG A 520 -10.20 -10.92 -2.70
C ARG A 520 -10.59 -10.64 -1.25
N GLU A 521 -11.09 -11.67 -0.59
CA GLU A 521 -11.46 -11.60 0.82
C GLU A 521 -10.17 -11.64 1.65
N LEU A 522 -9.82 -10.49 2.23
CA LEU A 522 -8.64 -10.30 3.08
C LEU A 522 -9.04 -10.32 4.54
N GLU A 523 -8.11 -10.70 5.42
CA GLU A 523 -8.39 -10.68 6.85
C GLU A 523 -8.52 -9.23 7.39
N HIS A 524 -9.27 -9.08 8.48
CA HIS A 524 -9.48 -7.79 9.16
C HIS A 524 -8.17 -7.10 9.60
N TYR A 525 -7.06 -7.85 9.71
CA TYR A 525 -5.76 -7.34 10.12
C TYR A 525 -5.20 -6.24 9.21
N VAL A 526 -5.60 -6.19 7.93
CA VAL A 526 -5.20 -5.12 6.98
C VAL A 526 -5.62 -3.75 7.49
N VAL A 527 -6.88 -3.61 7.93
CA VAL A 527 -7.44 -2.35 8.45
C VAL A 527 -6.81 -1.99 9.80
N GLY A 528 -6.53 -3.00 10.63
CA GLY A 528 -5.84 -2.80 11.91
C GLY A 528 -4.46 -2.16 11.75
N SER A 529 -3.70 -2.58 10.73
CA SER A 529 -2.37 -2.02 10.44
C SER A 529 -2.43 -0.57 9.96
N PHE A 530 -3.40 -0.25 9.11
CA PHE A 530 -3.68 1.14 8.70
C PHE A 530 -4.02 2.04 9.90
N ASN A 531 -4.87 1.55 10.81
CA ASN A 531 -5.28 2.31 12.00
C ASN A 531 -4.13 2.55 12.98
N LYS A 532 -3.15 1.64 13.07
CA LYS A 532 -1.92 1.83 13.85
C LYS A 532 -1.05 2.94 13.25
N LEU A 533 -0.95 3.03 11.93
CA LEU A 533 -0.24 4.13 11.26
C LEU A 533 -0.97 5.47 11.46
N LEU A 534 -2.30 5.46 11.37
CA LEU A 534 -3.10 6.68 11.50
C LEU A 534 -3.01 7.30 12.91
N ILE A 535 -3.01 6.49 13.98
CA ILE A 535 -2.86 7.01 15.35
C ILE A 535 -1.45 7.57 15.62
N THR A 536 -0.42 7.06 14.94
CA THR A 536 0.95 7.60 15.04
C THR A 536 1.13 8.92 14.30
N LEU A 537 0.18 9.32 13.46
CA LEU A 537 0.24 10.59 12.72
C LEU A 537 0.06 11.81 13.63
N ALA A 538 -0.83 11.72 14.63
CA ALA A 538 -1.10 12.80 15.57
C ALA A 538 0.15 13.32 16.33
N PRO A 539 0.99 12.47 16.96
CA PRO A 539 2.20 12.94 17.61
C PRO A 539 3.27 13.37 16.59
N SER A 540 3.31 12.76 15.40
CA SER A 540 4.26 13.15 14.35
C SER A 540 4.02 14.58 13.86
N PHE A 541 2.77 15.03 13.81
CA PHE A 541 2.40 16.41 13.53
C PHE A 541 2.96 17.38 14.56
N LEU A 542 2.79 17.09 15.85
CA LEU A 542 3.33 17.93 16.92
C LEU A 542 4.86 17.98 16.90
N LEU A 543 5.50 16.83 16.64
CA LEU A 543 6.96 16.75 16.54
C LEU A 543 7.49 17.60 15.39
N VAL A 544 6.89 17.52 14.19
CA VAL A 544 7.32 18.34 13.04
C VAL A 544 7.06 19.82 13.29
N ALA A 545 5.89 20.17 13.84
CA ALA A 545 5.57 21.56 14.15
C ALA A 545 6.58 22.18 15.13
N SER A 546 6.82 21.51 16.26
CA SER A 546 7.73 22.02 17.30
C SER A 546 9.21 21.96 16.90
N LEU A 547 9.68 20.85 16.33
CA LEU A 547 11.12 20.64 16.10
C LEU A 547 11.64 21.23 14.78
N HIS A 548 10.78 21.52 13.81
CA HIS A 548 11.22 22.10 12.54
C HIS A 548 10.68 23.51 12.35
N TYR A 549 9.36 23.70 12.46
CA TYR A 549 8.77 25.01 12.17
C TYR A 549 9.01 26.05 13.26
N PHE A 550 8.95 25.63 14.53
CA PHE A 550 9.11 26.51 15.70
C PHE A 550 10.31 26.12 16.56
N ALA A 551 11.37 25.58 15.93
CA ALA A 551 12.52 25.00 16.62
C ALA A 551 13.34 26.01 17.45
N GLU A 552 13.24 27.30 17.12
CA GLU A 552 14.01 28.39 17.73
C GLU A 552 13.25 29.05 18.90
N GLU A 553 11.99 28.68 19.13
CA GLU A 553 11.13 29.30 20.13
C GLU A 553 10.92 28.37 21.32
N ASP A 554 11.48 28.73 22.48
CA ASP A 554 11.35 27.96 23.72
C ASP A 554 9.88 27.78 24.15
N ALA A 555 9.00 28.71 23.75
CA ALA A 555 7.57 28.67 24.00
C ALA A 555 6.85 27.48 23.31
N ALA A 556 7.46 26.83 22.32
CA ALA A 556 6.89 25.68 21.62
C ALA A 556 7.05 24.35 22.38
N ILE A 557 7.96 24.27 23.37
CA ILE A 557 8.27 23.04 24.12
C ILE A 557 7.13 22.61 25.06
N PRO A 558 6.52 23.48 25.88
CA PRO A 558 5.44 23.06 26.80
C PRO A 558 4.23 22.44 26.07
N PRO A 559 3.70 23.02 24.98
CA PRO A 559 2.63 22.41 24.18
C PRO A 559 3.00 21.04 23.59
N LEU A 560 4.26 20.84 23.17
CA LEU A 560 4.75 19.55 22.71
C LEU A 560 4.64 18.49 23.82
N ILE A 561 5.16 18.80 25.02
CA ILE A 561 5.13 17.86 26.15
C ILE A 561 3.69 17.52 26.52
N VAL A 562 2.83 18.53 26.66
CA VAL A 562 1.41 18.32 27.00
C VAL A 562 0.70 17.49 25.92
N GLY A 563 0.92 17.81 24.65
CA GLY A 563 0.34 17.05 23.53
C GLY A 563 0.81 15.60 23.49
N MET A 564 2.10 15.33 23.75
CA MET A 564 2.64 13.97 23.82
C MET A 564 2.08 13.19 25.01
N VAL A 565 1.87 13.84 26.16
CA VAL A 565 1.21 13.24 27.32
C VAL A 565 -0.25 12.90 27.00
N ILE A 566 -1.01 13.82 26.39
CA ILE A 566 -2.41 13.58 25.97
C ILE A 566 -2.47 12.39 25.01
N TRP A 567 -1.59 12.36 24.01
CA TRP A 567 -1.51 11.24 23.07
C TRP A 567 -1.13 9.92 23.76
N GLY A 568 -0.14 9.93 24.66
CA GLY A 568 0.28 8.75 25.41
C GLY A 568 -0.83 8.20 26.29
N ILE A 569 -1.58 9.07 26.98
CA ILE A 569 -2.77 8.69 27.75
C ILE A 569 -3.82 8.08 26.82
N PHE A 570 -4.10 8.70 25.68
CA PHE A 570 -5.06 8.20 24.70
C PHE A 570 -4.66 6.83 24.13
N TYR A 571 -3.37 6.64 23.83
CA TYR A 571 -2.84 5.39 23.28
C TYR A 571 -2.91 4.23 24.29
N LEU A 572 -2.65 4.52 25.57
CA LEU A 572 -2.72 3.53 26.65
C LEU A 572 -4.16 3.26 27.12
N LEU A 573 -5.11 4.16 26.82
CA LEU A 573 -6.50 4.02 27.25
C LEU A 573 -7.12 2.76 26.62
N PRO A 574 -7.66 1.83 27.43
CA PRO A 574 -8.26 0.62 26.88
C PRO A 574 -9.40 0.96 25.91
N PRO A 575 -9.47 0.30 24.74
CA PRO A 575 -10.43 0.65 23.69
C PRO A 575 -11.90 0.52 24.15
N ARG A 576 -12.16 -0.25 25.22
CA ARG A 576 -13.47 -0.35 25.88
C ARG A 576 -14.00 1.00 26.38
N PHE A 577 -13.14 1.85 26.95
CA PHE A 577 -13.54 3.17 27.48
C PHE A 577 -13.88 4.16 26.36
N LEU A 578 -13.27 4.00 25.19
CA LEU A 578 -13.56 4.81 24.01
C LEU A 578 -14.77 4.31 23.22
N GLY A 579 -15.50 3.30 23.71
CA GLY A 579 -16.55 2.63 22.95
C GLY A 579 -16.04 1.98 21.66
N LEU A 580 -14.72 1.76 21.56
CA LEU A 580 -14.05 1.06 20.47
C LEU A 580 -14.01 -0.43 20.80
N LYS A 581 -15.14 -1.01 21.19
CA LYS A 581 -15.21 -2.46 21.34
C LYS A 581 -14.84 -3.04 19.97
N GLU A 582 -13.77 -3.82 19.90
CA GLU A 582 -13.59 -4.71 18.75
C GLU A 582 -14.88 -5.51 18.68
N TYR A 583 -15.59 -5.35 17.57
CA TYR A 583 -16.73 -6.20 17.33
C TYR A 583 -16.13 -7.59 17.19
N ASP A 584 -16.33 -8.43 18.20
CA ASP A 584 -15.98 -9.84 18.12
C ASP A 584 -16.88 -10.43 17.03
N ALA A 585 -16.42 -10.34 15.78
CA ALA A 585 -17.07 -10.90 14.60
C ALA A 585 -17.47 -12.37 14.84
N GLU A 586 -16.66 -13.04 15.66
CA GLU A 586 -16.83 -14.36 16.22
C GLU A 586 -18.11 -14.50 17.05
N ALA A 587 -18.49 -13.55 17.91
CA ALA A 587 -19.67 -13.64 18.78
C ALA A 587 -21.00 -13.77 18.02
N ALA A 588 -21.06 -13.28 16.78
CA ALA A 588 -22.25 -13.42 15.97
C ALA A 588 -22.34 -14.75 15.21
N THR A 589 -21.21 -15.34 14.83
CA THR A 589 -21.17 -16.63 14.13
C THR A 589 -21.26 -17.83 15.08
N SER A 590 -21.35 -17.63 16.40
CA SER A 590 -21.37 -18.73 17.42
C SER A 590 -22.42 -19.81 17.15
N GLY A 591 -23.56 -19.43 16.57
CA GLY A 591 -24.67 -20.35 16.30
C GLY A 591 -24.68 -20.91 14.88
N ALA A 592 -23.75 -20.50 14.02
CA ALA A 592 -23.69 -20.96 12.63
C ALA A 592 -23.10 -22.37 12.56
N GLU A 593 -23.74 -23.23 11.79
CA GLU A 593 -23.24 -24.56 11.47
C GLU A 593 -22.59 -24.55 10.08
N HIS A 594 -21.52 -25.33 9.92
CA HIS A 594 -20.79 -25.43 8.65
C HIS A 594 -21.70 -25.92 7.50
N SER A 595 -22.75 -26.68 7.79
CA SER A 595 -23.77 -27.08 6.80
C SER A 595 -24.47 -25.88 6.14
N GLN A 596 -24.68 -24.79 6.88
CA GLN A 596 -25.36 -23.58 6.39
C GLN A 596 -24.53 -22.82 5.34
N LEU A 597 -23.21 -23.06 5.23
CA LEU A 597 -22.38 -22.51 4.14
C LEU A 597 -22.87 -22.97 2.77
N ALA A 598 -23.31 -24.22 2.63
CA ALA A 598 -23.81 -24.75 1.37
C ALA A 598 -25.10 -24.03 0.94
N ASP A 599 -26.01 -23.78 1.90
CA ASP A 599 -27.29 -23.11 1.67
C ASP A 599 -27.10 -21.62 1.37
N ILE A 600 -26.21 -20.93 2.09
CA ILE A 600 -25.88 -19.51 1.86
C ILE A 600 -25.17 -19.32 0.52
N ARG A 601 -24.27 -20.24 0.13
CA ARG A 601 -23.64 -20.21 -1.18
C ARG A 601 -24.67 -20.47 -2.28
N ALA A 602 -25.63 -21.37 -2.07
CA ALA A 602 -26.72 -21.61 -3.02
C ALA A 602 -27.72 -20.44 -3.13
N SER A 603 -27.88 -19.61 -2.09
CA SER A 603 -28.73 -18.42 -2.13
C SER A 603 -28.03 -17.19 -2.74
N ASN A 604 -26.74 -17.02 -2.47
CA ASN A 604 -25.95 -15.88 -2.95
C ASN A 604 -25.46 -16.04 -4.39
N TYR A 605 -25.36 -17.29 -4.87
CA TYR A 605 -25.11 -17.61 -6.26
C TYR A 605 -26.38 -18.23 -6.83
N PRO A 606 -27.20 -17.51 -7.64
CA PRO A 606 -28.30 -18.17 -8.32
C PRO A 606 -27.73 -19.36 -9.09
N LYS A 607 -28.37 -20.53 -8.95
CA LYS A 607 -28.02 -21.75 -9.69
C LYS A 607 -27.66 -21.35 -11.11
N GLN A 608 -26.42 -21.61 -11.52
CA GLN A 608 -26.11 -21.59 -12.95
C GLN A 608 -27.14 -22.50 -13.61
N PRO A 609 -27.93 -22.02 -14.59
CA PRO A 609 -28.76 -22.92 -15.36
C PRO A 609 -27.84 -24.00 -15.91
N SER A 610 -28.21 -25.25 -15.69
CA SER A 610 -27.50 -26.43 -16.16
C SER A 610 -27.24 -26.28 -17.66
N ALA A 611 -26.03 -25.86 -18.01
CA ALA A 611 -25.58 -25.72 -19.38
C ALA A 611 -25.30 -27.11 -19.96
N LEU A 612 -26.37 -27.85 -20.24
CA LEU A 612 -26.33 -29.06 -21.05
C LEU A 612 -27.48 -29.18 -22.05
N ASP A 613 -28.53 -28.36 -21.91
CA ASP A 613 -29.59 -28.27 -22.92
C ASP A 613 -29.82 -26.79 -23.23
N ASP A 614 -29.16 -26.29 -24.28
CA ASP A 614 -29.67 -25.28 -25.22
C ASP A 614 -28.53 -24.53 -25.90
N ALA A 615 -28.31 -24.89 -27.16
CA ALA A 615 -27.55 -24.12 -28.11
C ALA A 615 -28.29 -22.81 -28.42
N SER A 616 -27.94 -21.72 -27.74
CA SER A 616 -27.93 -20.35 -28.29
C SER A 616 -27.52 -19.36 -27.20
N GLY A 617 -26.81 -18.31 -27.60
CA GLY A 617 -25.97 -17.47 -26.75
C GLY A 617 -26.54 -17.05 -25.39
N SER A 618 -25.71 -17.16 -24.35
CA SER A 618 -25.83 -16.31 -23.16
C SER A 618 -24.46 -16.05 -22.53
N TYR A 619 -24.29 -14.81 -22.07
CA TYR A 619 -23.11 -14.31 -21.39
C TYR A 619 -22.92 -15.01 -20.04
N GLY A 620 -22.06 -16.03 -20.01
CA GLY A 620 -21.54 -16.59 -18.77
C GLY A 620 -20.54 -15.62 -18.15
N PHE A 621 -20.78 -15.20 -16.92
CA PHE A 621 -19.83 -14.45 -16.10
C PHE A 621 -18.57 -15.30 -15.91
N TYR A 622 -17.49 -14.89 -16.57
CA TYR A 622 -16.17 -15.47 -16.42
C TYR A 622 -15.66 -15.16 -15.00
N ALA A 623 -15.66 -16.17 -14.13
CA ALA A 623 -14.47 -16.33 -13.29
C ALA A 623 -13.27 -16.34 -14.26
N PRO A 624 -12.15 -15.67 -13.94
CA PRO A 624 -10.97 -15.78 -14.80
C PRO A 624 -10.74 -17.28 -15.01
N PRO A 625 -10.52 -17.75 -16.25
CA PRO A 625 -9.90 -19.03 -16.39
C PRO A 625 -8.55 -18.85 -15.70
N GLU A 626 -8.45 -19.35 -14.46
CA GLU A 626 -7.21 -20.00 -14.08
C GLU A 626 -6.84 -20.84 -15.30
N PRO A 627 -5.58 -20.75 -15.80
CA PRO A 627 -5.16 -21.65 -16.87
C PRO A 627 -5.71 -23.01 -16.46
N GLN A 628 -6.52 -23.64 -17.32
CA GLN A 628 -6.98 -24.99 -17.04
C GLN A 628 -5.69 -25.79 -16.95
N LEU A 629 -5.16 -25.89 -15.73
CA LEU A 629 -4.11 -26.81 -15.40
C LEU A 629 -4.82 -28.12 -15.71
N SER A 630 -4.43 -28.73 -16.81
CA SER A 630 -4.42 -30.18 -16.86
C SER A 630 -3.43 -30.61 -15.80
N VAL A 631 -3.83 -30.49 -14.52
CA VAL A 631 -3.14 -31.14 -13.43
C VAL A 631 -3.06 -32.58 -13.89
N ASP A 632 -1.83 -33.09 -14.06
CA ASP A 632 -1.60 -34.47 -14.49
C ASP A 632 -2.58 -35.33 -13.68
N PRO A 633 -3.55 -36.03 -14.31
CA PRO A 633 -4.62 -36.69 -13.57
C PRO A 633 -4.05 -37.73 -12.59
N ALA A 634 -2.82 -38.19 -12.76
CA ALA A 634 -2.10 -39.02 -11.79
C ALA A 634 -1.61 -38.22 -10.56
N VAL A 635 -1.21 -36.97 -10.70
CA VAL A 635 -0.85 -36.08 -9.59
C VAL A 635 -2.09 -35.50 -8.94
N ALA A 636 -3.08 -35.06 -9.72
CA ALA A 636 -4.39 -34.69 -9.20
C ALA A 636 -4.98 -35.87 -8.41
N ARG A 637 -4.87 -37.11 -8.93
CA ARG A 637 -5.23 -38.32 -8.17
C ARG A 637 -4.36 -38.51 -6.95
N ARG A 638 -3.03 -38.41 -6.99
CA ARG A 638 -2.21 -38.60 -5.78
C ARG A 638 -2.47 -37.55 -4.70
N VAL A 639 -2.66 -36.30 -5.10
CA VAL A 639 -3.07 -35.21 -4.22
C VAL A 639 -4.46 -35.53 -3.69
N LEU A 640 -5.44 -35.78 -4.55
CA LEU A 640 -6.80 -36.17 -4.15
C LEU A 640 -6.84 -37.46 -3.35
N GLU A 641 -5.98 -38.46 -3.56
CA GLU A 641 -5.90 -39.72 -2.82
C GLU A 641 -5.28 -39.46 -1.45
N HIS A 642 -4.22 -38.63 -1.39
CA HIS A 642 -3.68 -38.09 -0.15
C HIS A 642 -4.71 -37.29 0.66
N TYR A 643 -5.71 -36.69 -0.02
CA TYR A 643 -6.84 -35.95 0.54
C TYR A 643 -8.16 -36.75 0.65
N LYS A 644 -8.30 -37.92 0.01
CA LYS A 644 -9.50 -38.79 0.00
C LYS A 644 -9.38 -39.95 0.96
N GLU A 645 -8.18 -40.25 1.46
CA GLU A 645 -7.99 -41.07 2.66
C GLU A 645 -8.40 -40.34 3.95
N ILE A 646 -9.23 -39.31 3.85
CA ILE A 646 -9.88 -38.59 4.93
C ILE A 646 -11.31 -39.16 5.04
N PRO A 647 -11.70 -39.78 6.16
CA PRO A 647 -13.08 -40.20 6.40
C PRO A 647 -14.05 -39.02 6.49
#